data_AF-A0A286UVG8-F1
#
_entry.id   AF-A0A286UVG8-F1
#
_cell.length_a   1.000
_cell.length_b   1.000
_cell.length_c   1.000
_cell.angle_alpha   90.00
_cell.angle_beta   90.00
_cell.angle_gamma   90.00
#
_symmetry.space_group_name_H-M   'P 1'
#
loop_
_entity.id
_entity.type
_entity.pdbx_description
1 polymer ?
#
loop_
_entity_poly.entity_id
_entity_poly.type
_entity_poly.pdbx_seq_one_letter_code
_entity_poly.pdbx_strand_id
1 'polypeptide(L)'
;MLDHCSISHKGGLVLWSRSFTPSAAQVVSNPATSPVNSLIRDVLIEGRSSEERYEKDGYSIRWTFVNELELIFVVTYQRILQLTYVEDLLAAIKALFVKLFEPFLTTFVTSLHALSNGPTRANSVQTWDFSKALEGWDRVFDKVLRGIEDKASQDRKTKFKPSARIEAPTTPPSDEATEPAISSDTPLDEQQISRNVQALKNRLRGKGRRRGMGRMESGSGRDIPSASDSDTPSKRKTRTKTQRKWGEEAPTEADMDSLDFSLDKPGSRNVSDIGPVDLSALVDKDSLGTRGQDGLYEVKDWEFAKKPTDDGDADDFVTRALAAQQKIQTQQEKSGSSLGALGSIFARLTGSKTLNESDLKPVLDTMKQHLMKKNVAREIADKICEDVGEGLIGKKVGGFQTINATVRQALSTSLTRILTPNTSTDLLLSIRTKLYSPLASTQQRLPYSIVFVGVNGVGKSTNLSKVCFWLIQNGFKVLIAACDTFRSGAVEQLRVHVRNLGMLDANGPDGKGGVELFERGYGKDAAGIAREAILYAKDNNFDVVLIDTAGRMQDNEPLMRALAKLVATNSPDKIMFVGEALVGNEAVDQLSKFDRALKDFSSASGASGKGRGIDGMLVTKWDTVDDKVGAALSMTYVTGQPIIFVGCGQTYTDLRQLRVSNVVQALLSD
;
A
#
# COMPACT_ATOMS: atom_id res chain seq x y z
N MET A 1 -33.63 -1.07 -15.03
CA MET A 1 -33.87 -2.49 -15.30
C MET A 1 -32.60 -3.24 -14.93
N LEU A 2 -32.73 -4.38 -14.26
CA LEU A 2 -31.59 -5.21 -13.89
C LEU A 2 -31.05 -5.95 -15.11
N ASP A 3 -29.75 -6.16 -15.17
CA ASP A 3 -29.12 -6.88 -16.29
C ASP A 3 -28.86 -8.35 -15.94
N HIS A 4 -28.31 -8.61 -14.75
CA HIS A 4 -28.00 -9.97 -14.31
C HIS A 4 -27.98 -10.11 -12.77
N CYS A 5 -28.39 -11.28 -12.27
CA CYS A 5 -28.33 -11.66 -10.86
C CYS A 5 -27.79 -13.09 -10.72
N SER A 6 -26.92 -13.33 -9.73
CA SER A 6 -26.34 -14.64 -9.47
C SER A 6 -26.19 -14.93 -7.98
N ILE A 7 -26.30 -16.21 -7.63
CA ILE A 7 -26.03 -16.76 -6.30
C ILE A 7 -24.93 -17.81 -6.47
N SER A 8 -23.83 -17.64 -5.77
CA SER A 8 -22.66 -18.50 -5.87
C SER A 8 -22.06 -18.80 -4.49
N HIS A 9 -21.39 -19.93 -4.36
CA HIS A 9 -20.57 -20.27 -3.21
C HIS A 9 -19.21 -19.54 -3.29
N LYS A 10 -18.59 -19.19 -2.15
CA LYS A 10 -17.26 -18.55 -2.09
C LYS A 10 -16.16 -19.39 -2.76
N GLY A 11 -16.35 -20.70 -2.86
CA GLY A 11 -15.50 -21.61 -3.64
C GLY A 11 -15.63 -21.51 -5.17
N GLY A 12 -16.38 -20.54 -5.71
CA GLY A 12 -16.52 -20.29 -7.15
C GLY A 12 -17.62 -21.09 -7.86
N LEU A 13 -18.41 -21.88 -7.11
CA LEU A 13 -19.52 -22.65 -7.68
C LEU A 13 -20.77 -21.76 -7.82
N VAL A 14 -21.30 -21.62 -9.04
CA VAL A 14 -22.56 -20.90 -9.28
C VAL A 14 -23.73 -21.84 -8.96
N LEU A 15 -24.56 -21.47 -7.98
CA LEU A 15 -25.74 -22.22 -7.58
C LEU A 15 -26.96 -21.86 -8.45
N TRP A 16 -27.10 -20.56 -8.75
CA TRP A 16 -28.17 -20.04 -9.60
C TRP A 16 -27.71 -18.77 -10.30
N SER A 17 -28.15 -18.54 -11.53
CA SER A 17 -27.88 -17.30 -12.25
C SER A 17 -28.97 -16.99 -13.24
N ARG A 18 -29.25 -15.70 -13.45
CA ARG A 18 -30.27 -15.23 -14.40
C ARG A 18 -29.85 -13.92 -15.04
N SER A 19 -29.95 -13.87 -16.36
CA SER A 19 -29.75 -12.68 -17.18
C SER A 19 -31.08 -12.22 -17.76
N PHE A 20 -31.35 -10.92 -17.71
CA PHE A 20 -32.62 -10.34 -18.17
C PHE A 20 -32.55 -9.80 -19.61
N THR A 21 -31.33 -9.71 -20.18
CA THR A 21 -31.13 -9.33 -21.57
C THR A 21 -30.19 -10.32 -22.27
N PRO A 22 -30.38 -10.59 -23.59
CA PRO A 22 -29.47 -11.44 -24.36
C PRO A 22 -28.03 -10.89 -24.37
N SER A 23 -27.89 -9.56 -24.40
CA SER A 23 -26.60 -8.88 -24.30
C SER A 23 -25.91 -9.16 -22.96
N ALA A 24 -26.62 -9.03 -21.83
CA ALA A 24 -26.06 -9.34 -20.52
C ALA A 24 -25.65 -10.82 -20.38
N ALA A 25 -26.43 -11.75 -20.95
CA ALA A 25 -26.06 -13.17 -20.98
C ALA A 25 -24.73 -13.42 -21.70
N GLN A 26 -24.51 -12.79 -22.85
CA GLN A 26 -23.25 -12.89 -23.58
C GLN A 26 -22.08 -12.27 -22.81
N VAL A 27 -22.28 -11.07 -22.25
CA VAL A 27 -21.24 -10.35 -21.49
C VAL A 27 -20.80 -11.15 -20.26
N VAL A 28 -21.72 -11.75 -19.51
CA VAL A 28 -21.41 -12.56 -18.31
C VAL A 28 -20.70 -13.86 -18.68
N SER A 29 -21.06 -14.48 -19.82
CA SER A 29 -20.44 -15.72 -20.29
C SER A 29 -18.99 -15.54 -20.78
N ASN A 30 -18.61 -14.32 -21.17
CA ASN A 30 -17.26 -14.02 -21.64
C ASN A 30 -16.32 -13.73 -20.45
N PRO A 31 -15.27 -14.53 -20.22
CA PRO A 31 -14.37 -14.36 -19.08
C PRO A 31 -13.67 -13.00 -19.04
N ALA A 32 -13.41 -12.39 -20.20
CA ALA A 32 -12.66 -11.14 -20.30
C ALA A 32 -13.51 -9.88 -20.00
N THR A 33 -14.82 -9.93 -20.27
CA THR A 33 -15.72 -8.77 -20.16
C THR A 33 -16.77 -8.94 -19.07
N SER A 34 -16.80 -10.08 -18.38
CA SER A 34 -17.82 -10.36 -17.38
C SER A 34 -17.68 -9.44 -16.16
N PRO A 35 -18.72 -8.65 -15.83
CA PRO A 35 -18.72 -7.78 -14.67
C PRO A 35 -18.61 -8.59 -13.36
N VAL A 36 -19.20 -9.79 -13.32
CA VAL A 36 -19.12 -10.70 -12.18
C VAL A 36 -17.70 -11.23 -11.99
N ASN A 37 -17.01 -11.62 -13.07
CA ASN A 37 -15.61 -12.07 -12.96
C ASN A 37 -14.67 -10.93 -12.56
N SER A 38 -14.95 -9.70 -13.02
CA SER A 38 -14.21 -8.53 -12.57
C SER A 38 -14.42 -8.25 -11.08
N LEU A 39 -15.65 -8.35 -10.58
CA LEU A 39 -15.93 -8.28 -9.13
C LEU A 39 -15.15 -9.35 -8.37
N ILE A 40 -15.18 -10.59 -8.85
CA ILE A 40 -14.49 -11.70 -8.19
C ILE A 40 -12.99 -11.41 -8.09
N ARG A 41 -12.37 -11.03 -9.21
CA ARG A 41 -10.94 -10.77 -9.28
C ARG A 41 -10.49 -9.58 -8.47
N ASP A 42 -11.17 -8.45 -8.63
CA ASP A 42 -10.67 -7.16 -8.16
C ASP A 42 -11.18 -6.83 -6.75
N VAL A 43 -12.23 -7.53 -6.25
CA VAL A 43 -12.84 -7.23 -4.94
C VAL A 43 -12.91 -8.47 -4.05
N LEU A 44 -13.49 -9.58 -4.53
CA LEU A 44 -13.73 -10.75 -3.68
C LEU A 44 -12.44 -11.52 -3.35
N ILE A 45 -11.52 -11.68 -4.32
CA ILE A 45 -10.19 -12.27 -4.09
C ILE A 45 -9.32 -11.33 -3.25
N GLU A 46 -9.42 -10.02 -3.49
CA GLU A 46 -8.76 -9.00 -2.68
C GLU A 46 -9.38 -8.84 -1.28
N GLY A 47 -10.42 -9.61 -0.96
CA GLY A 47 -11.08 -9.69 0.35
C GLY A 47 -11.46 -8.33 0.93
N ARG A 48 -11.76 -7.37 0.06
CA ARG A 48 -12.31 -6.05 0.40
C ARG A 48 -13.83 -6.20 0.51
N SER A 49 -14.29 -6.85 1.58
CA SER A 49 -15.70 -7.20 1.76
C SER A 49 -16.57 -6.04 2.24
N SER A 50 -15.95 -5.02 2.84
CA SER A 50 -16.60 -3.81 3.38
C SER A 50 -17.17 -2.86 2.34
N GLU A 51 -16.74 -2.97 1.07
CA GLU A 51 -17.37 -2.22 -0.02
C GLU A 51 -18.65 -2.96 -0.44
N GLU A 52 -19.78 -2.26 -0.57
CA GLU A 52 -21.05 -2.89 -1.03
C GLU A 52 -21.35 -2.60 -2.50
N ARG A 53 -20.47 -1.83 -3.17
CA ARG A 53 -20.67 -1.34 -4.53
C ARG A 53 -19.35 -1.30 -5.28
N TYR A 54 -19.36 -1.83 -6.49
CA TYR A 54 -18.23 -1.85 -7.41
C TYR A 54 -18.68 -1.38 -8.79
N GLU A 55 -17.89 -0.53 -9.44
CA GLU A 55 -18.20 0.03 -10.75
C GLU A 55 -17.08 -0.26 -11.75
N LYS A 56 -17.42 -0.87 -12.88
CA LYS A 56 -16.46 -1.16 -13.94
C LYS A 56 -17.15 -1.32 -15.29
N ASP A 57 -16.50 -0.85 -16.35
CA ASP A 57 -16.93 -1.00 -17.74
C ASP A 57 -18.39 -0.57 -18.01
N GLY A 58 -18.84 0.48 -17.34
CA GLY A 58 -20.21 1.01 -17.48
C GLY A 58 -21.28 0.26 -16.68
N TYR A 59 -20.91 -0.76 -15.90
CA TYR A 59 -21.79 -1.49 -14.99
C TYR A 59 -21.59 -1.06 -13.53
N SER A 60 -22.67 -1.10 -12.77
CA SER A 60 -22.68 -1.06 -11.31
C SER A 60 -23.04 -2.44 -10.78
N ILE A 61 -22.28 -2.90 -9.80
CA ILE A 61 -22.38 -4.22 -9.21
C ILE A 61 -22.55 -4.05 -7.70
N ARG A 62 -23.50 -4.77 -7.11
CA ARG A 62 -23.73 -4.83 -5.67
C ARG A 62 -23.84 -6.28 -5.21
N TRP A 63 -23.43 -6.55 -3.98
CA TRP A 63 -23.45 -7.90 -3.45
C TRP A 63 -23.76 -7.94 -1.95
N THR A 64 -24.11 -9.13 -1.46
CA THR A 64 -24.21 -9.42 -0.03
C THR A 64 -23.79 -10.86 0.25
N PHE A 65 -23.39 -11.14 1.49
CA PHE A 65 -22.90 -12.45 1.92
C PHE A 65 -23.83 -13.13 2.90
N VAL A 66 -23.79 -14.47 2.89
CA VAL A 66 -24.25 -15.33 4.00
C VAL A 66 -23.04 -16.14 4.45
N ASN A 67 -22.37 -15.67 5.51
CA ASN A 67 -21.08 -16.24 5.92
C ASN A 67 -21.18 -17.64 6.53
N GLU A 68 -22.30 -17.99 7.19
CA GLU A 68 -22.53 -19.34 7.73
C GLU A 68 -22.56 -20.41 6.62
N LEU A 69 -23.09 -20.06 5.46
CA LEU A 69 -23.23 -20.97 4.30
C LEU A 69 -22.23 -20.65 3.18
N GLU A 70 -21.31 -19.72 3.42
CA GLU A 70 -20.32 -19.24 2.45
C GLU A 70 -20.92 -18.84 1.08
N LEU A 71 -22.11 -18.21 1.09
CA LEU A 71 -22.80 -17.78 -0.13
C LEU A 71 -22.56 -16.31 -0.44
N ILE A 72 -22.57 -15.99 -1.73
CA ILE A 72 -22.45 -14.67 -2.33
C ILE A 72 -23.67 -14.44 -3.22
N PHE A 73 -24.35 -13.32 -3.01
CA PHE A 73 -25.47 -12.86 -3.84
C PHE A 73 -25.00 -11.62 -4.59
N VAL A 74 -25.07 -11.63 -5.92
CA VAL A 74 -24.58 -10.55 -6.78
C VAL A 74 -25.71 -10.04 -7.67
N VAL A 75 -25.82 -8.72 -7.79
CA VAL A 75 -26.72 -8.04 -8.72
C VAL A 75 -25.93 -7.04 -9.55
N THR A 76 -26.16 -7.06 -10.86
CA THR A 76 -25.49 -6.20 -11.84
C THR A 76 -26.50 -5.43 -12.67
N TYR A 77 -26.21 -4.15 -12.93
CA TYR A 77 -27.05 -3.25 -13.70
C TYR A 77 -26.22 -2.13 -14.33
N GLN A 78 -26.70 -1.52 -15.41
CA GLN A 78 -26.00 -0.39 -16.05
C GLN A 78 -25.82 0.80 -15.09
N ARG A 79 -24.62 1.39 -15.07
CA ARG A 79 -24.26 2.52 -14.18
C ARG A 79 -25.15 3.75 -14.37
N ILE A 80 -25.66 3.97 -15.59
CA ILE A 80 -26.56 5.09 -15.88
C ILE A 80 -27.90 4.99 -15.12
N LEU A 81 -28.25 3.80 -14.64
CA LEU A 81 -29.47 3.54 -13.90
C LEU A 81 -29.22 3.64 -12.39
N GLN A 82 -29.77 4.66 -11.75
CA GLN A 82 -29.79 4.74 -10.28
C GLN A 82 -30.95 3.88 -9.73
N LEU A 83 -30.68 2.58 -9.56
CA LEU A 83 -31.65 1.64 -8.97
C LEU A 83 -31.52 1.66 -7.44
N THR A 84 -32.39 2.42 -6.77
CA THR A 84 -32.41 2.55 -5.30
C THR A 84 -32.93 1.30 -4.57
N TYR A 85 -33.55 0.37 -5.29
CA TYR A 85 -34.20 -0.82 -4.71
C TYR A 85 -33.31 -2.06 -4.64
N VAL A 86 -32.06 -1.97 -5.12
CA VAL A 86 -31.16 -3.14 -5.23
C VAL A 86 -30.76 -3.68 -3.86
N GLU A 87 -30.59 -2.81 -2.86
CA GLU A 87 -30.28 -3.21 -1.48
C GLU A 87 -31.44 -4.02 -0.87
N ASP A 88 -32.67 -3.50 -0.96
CA ASP A 88 -33.88 -4.18 -0.52
C ASP A 88 -34.06 -5.54 -1.23
N LEU A 89 -33.77 -5.58 -2.53
CA LEU A 89 -33.84 -6.80 -3.33
C LEU A 89 -32.82 -7.84 -2.87
N LEU A 90 -31.56 -7.45 -2.67
CA LEU A 90 -30.51 -8.34 -2.16
C LEU A 90 -30.87 -8.88 -0.77
N ALA A 91 -31.38 -8.03 0.12
CA ALA A 91 -31.82 -8.43 1.46
C ALA A 91 -32.99 -9.42 1.41
N ALA A 92 -34.00 -9.16 0.58
CA ALA A 92 -35.17 -10.03 0.42
C ALA A 92 -34.80 -11.38 -0.20
N ILE A 93 -34.00 -11.39 -1.26
CA ILE A 93 -33.52 -12.61 -1.91
C ILE A 93 -32.70 -13.43 -0.92
N LYS A 94 -31.76 -12.81 -0.21
CA LYS A 94 -30.93 -13.47 0.80
C LYS A 94 -31.80 -14.18 1.84
N ALA A 95 -32.76 -13.47 2.44
CA ALA A 95 -33.61 -14.02 3.49
C ALA A 95 -34.49 -15.18 2.98
N LEU A 96 -35.09 -15.03 1.80
CA LEU A 96 -35.99 -16.03 1.23
C LEU A 96 -35.23 -17.26 0.73
N PHE A 97 -34.09 -17.08 0.06
CA PHE A 97 -33.30 -18.18 -0.48
C PHE A 97 -32.78 -19.08 0.64
N VAL A 98 -32.20 -18.47 1.69
CA VAL A 98 -31.71 -19.23 2.85
C VAL A 98 -32.87 -19.97 3.52
N LYS A 99 -33.99 -19.30 3.78
CA LYS A 99 -35.14 -19.91 4.45
C LYS A 99 -35.76 -21.08 3.66
N LEU A 100 -35.81 -20.99 2.34
CA LEU A 100 -36.42 -22.03 1.50
C LEU A 100 -35.50 -23.24 1.32
N PHE A 101 -34.19 -23.04 1.26
CA PHE A 101 -33.24 -24.09 0.90
C PHE A 101 -32.26 -24.46 2.03
N GLU A 102 -32.48 -24.00 3.26
CA GLU A 102 -31.61 -24.23 4.42
C GLU A 102 -31.15 -25.69 4.60
N PRO A 103 -32.04 -26.72 4.55
CA PRO A 103 -31.63 -28.11 4.77
C PRO A 103 -30.70 -28.62 3.67
N PHE A 104 -30.93 -28.18 2.43
CA PHE A 104 -30.09 -28.53 1.30
C PHE A 104 -28.73 -27.83 1.39
N LEU A 105 -28.72 -26.52 1.63
CA LEU A 105 -27.51 -25.70 1.67
C LEU A 105 -26.58 -26.12 2.81
N THR A 106 -27.12 -26.42 3.99
CA THR A 106 -26.33 -26.91 5.13
C THR A 106 -25.68 -28.27 4.84
N THR A 107 -26.42 -29.20 4.23
CA THR A 107 -25.88 -30.51 3.81
C THR A 107 -24.78 -30.34 2.76
N PHE A 108 -25.03 -29.48 1.76
CA PHE A 108 -24.08 -29.18 0.69
C PHE A 108 -22.76 -28.59 1.23
N VAL A 109 -22.84 -27.56 2.07
CA VAL A 109 -21.68 -26.90 2.68
C VAL A 109 -20.92 -27.87 3.60
N THR A 110 -21.63 -28.70 4.37
CA THR A 110 -21.01 -29.73 5.22
C THR A 110 -20.22 -30.74 4.40
N SER A 111 -20.78 -31.22 3.27
CA SER A 111 -20.07 -32.11 2.35
C SER A 111 -18.84 -31.44 1.72
N LEU A 112 -18.91 -30.15 1.38
CA LEU A 112 -17.77 -29.40 0.86
C LEU A 112 -16.64 -29.26 1.90
N HIS A 113 -16.97 -28.92 3.15
CA HIS A 113 -15.97 -28.84 4.22
C HIS A 113 -15.35 -30.21 4.54
N ALA A 114 -16.13 -31.29 4.47
CA ALA A 114 -15.62 -32.65 4.66
C ALA A 114 -14.61 -33.04 3.56
N LEU A 115 -14.85 -32.62 2.32
CA LEU A 115 -13.90 -32.81 1.20
C LEU A 115 -12.63 -31.97 1.37
N SER A 116 -12.74 -30.77 1.94
CA SER A 116 -11.60 -29.86 2.13
C SER A 116 -10.68 -30.26 3.29
N ASN A 117 -11.19 -30.91 4.34
CA ASN A 117 -10.46 -31.13 5.61
C ASN A 117 -10.10 -32.59 5.90
N GLY A 118 -10.49 -33.56 5.05
CA GLY A 118 -10.24 -34.99 5.27
C GLY A 118 -9.06 -35.56 4.46
N PRO A 119 -8.36 -36.60 4.95
CA PRO A 119 -7.44 -37.36 4.11
C PRO A 119 -8.26 -38.04 3.00
N THR A 120 -7.79 -37.92 1.76
CA THR A 120 -8.42 -38.38 0.52
C THR A 120 -8.83 -39.86 0.58
N ARG A 121 -9.99 -40.13 1.19
CA ARG A 121 -10.76 -41.35 0.94
C ARG A 121 -11.70 -41.04 -0.21
N ALA A 122 -11.29 -41.48 -1.40
CA ALA A 122 -12.16 -41.57 -2.55
C ALA A 122 -13.38 -42.43 -2.17
N ASN A 123 -14.51 -41.79 -1.85
CA ASN A 123 -15.82 -42.43 -1.88
C ASN A 123 -16.89 -41.35 -2.11
N SER A 124 -17.58 -41.51 -3.25
CA SER A 124 -18.66 -40.69 -3.82
C SER A 124 -18.35 -39.21 -4.10
N VAL A 125 -18.02 -38.91 -5.37
CA VAL A 125 -18.32 -37.58 -5.95
C VAL A 125 -19.84 -37.47 -5.97
N GLN A 126 -20.41 -36.85 -4.95
CA GLN A 126 -21.84 -36.55 -4.91
C GLN A 126 -22.10 -35.49 -5.99
N THR A 127 -22.68 -35.88 -7.12
CA THR A 127 -23.13 -34.94 -8.16
C THR A 127 -24.36 -34.20 -7.65
N TRP A 128 -24.21 -32.91 -7.41
CA TRP A 128 -25.29 -32.02 -6.99
C TRP A 128 -26.04 -31.48 -8.21
N ASP A 129 -27.34 -31.78 -8.31
CA ASP A 129 -28.22 -31.20 -9.32
C ASP A 129 -28.94 -29.98 -8.74
N PHE A 130 -28.33 -28.81 -8.91
CA PHE A 130 -28.88 -27.55 -8.43
C PHE A 130 -30.15 -27.13 -9.16
N SER A 131 -30.33 -27.55 -10.43
CA SER A 131 -31.54 -27.23 -11.19
C SER A 131 -32.78 -27.87 -10.57
N LYS A 132 -32.63 -29.12 -10.11
CA LYS A 132 -33.69 -29.83 -9.41
C LYS A 132 -33.83 -29.39 -7.95
N ALA A 133 -32.70 -29.15 -7.27
CA ALA A 133 -32.72 -28.75 -5.86
C ALA A 133 -33.31 -27.35 -5.64
N LEU A 134 -33.15 -26.44 -6.60
CA LEU A 134 -33.66 -25.06 -6.55
C LEU A 134 -34.92 -24.86 -7.40
N GLU A 135 -35.66 -25.94 -7.69
CA GLU A 135 -36.88 -25.87 -8.49
C GLU A 135 -37.90 -24.89 -7.87
N GLY A 136 -38.50 -24.05 -8.71
CA GLY A 136 -39.47 -23.04 -8.29
C GLY A 136 -38.86 -21.75 -7.74
N TRP A 137 -37.54 -21.67 -7.53
CA TRP A 137 -36.86 -20.44 -7.12
C TRP A 137 -37.11 -19.29 -8.11
N ASP A 138 -37.08 -19.55 -9.42
CA ASP A 138 -37.31 -18.52 -10.44
C ASP A 138 -38.66 -17.80 -10.27
N ARG A 139 -39.71 -18.55 -9.91
CA ARG A 139 -41.06 -17.99 -9.70
C ARG A 139 -41.11 -17.13 -8.43
N VAL A 140 -40.40 -17.53 -7.39
CA VAL A 140 -40.30 -16.77 -6.13
C VAL A 140 -39.52 -15.48 -6.40
N PHE A 141 -38.37 -15.60 -7.05
CA PHE A 141 -37.53 -14.47 -7.44
C PHE A 141 -38.33 -13.45 -8.27
N ASP A 142 -39.10 -13.88 -9.28
CA ASP A 142 -39.90 -12.98 -10.11
C ASP A 142 -40.97 -12.23 -9.33
N LYS A 143 -41.63 -12.89 -8.37
CA LYS A 143 -42.62 -12.24 -7.50
C LYS A 143 -41.97 -11.20 -6.60
N VAL A 144 -40.80 -11.50 -6.03
CA VAL A 144 -40.06 -10.59 -5.16
C VAL A 144 -39.55 -9.38 -5.95
N LEU A 145 -38.93 -9.62 -7.10
CA LEU A 145 -38.43 -8.56 -7.98
C LEU A 145 -39.56 -7.62 -8.38
N ARG A 146 -40.68 -8.17 -8.86
CA ARG A 146 -41.84 -7.36 -9.27
C ARG A 146 -42.43 -6.57 -8.11
N GLY A 147 -42.60 -7.19 -6.94
CA GLY A 147 -43.13 -6.50 -5.75
C GLY A 147 -42.25 -5.34 -5.29
N ILE A 148 -40.92 -5.50 -5.35
CA ILE A 148 -39.96 -4.47 -4.97
C ILE A 148 -39.89 -3.36 -6.03
N GLU A 149 -39.92 -3.71 -7.32
CA GLU A 149 -39.98 -2.72 -8.41
C GLU A 149 -41.28 -1.91 -8.36
N ASP A 150 -42.42 -2.56 -8.08
CA ASP A 150 -43.70 -1.90 -7.90
C ASP A 150 -43.66 -0.93 -6.70
N LYS A 151 -43.13 -1.36 -5.55
CA LYS A 151 -42.95 -0.51 -4.36
C LYS A 151 -42.06 0.70 -4.66
N ALA A 152 -40.91 0.47 -5.29
CA ALA A 152 -39.98 1.54 -5.66
C ALA A 152 -40.61 2.52 -6.68
N SER A 153 -41.47 2.03 -7.57
CA SER A 153 -42.22 2.88 -8.51
C SER A 153 -43.28 3.75 -7.81
N GLN A 154 -43.93 3.21 -6.77
CA GLN A 154 -44.90 3.94 -5.95
C GLN A 154 -44.20 5.01 -5.11
N ASP A 155 -43.03 4.71 -4.53
CA ASP A 155 -42.24 5.68 -3.77
C ASP A 155 -41.72 6.85 -4.63
N ARG A 156 -41.43 6.60 -5.91
CA ARG A 156 -41.15 7.68 -6.86
C ARG A 156 -42.40 8.52 -7.12
N LYS A 157 -43.57 7.90 -7.28
CA LYS A 157 -44.83 8.62 -7.53
C LYS A 157 -45.30 9.43 -6.31
N THR A 158 -45.06 8.97 -5.09
CA THR A 158 -45.43 9.69 -3.86
C THR A 158 -44.53 10.89 -3.59
N LYS A 159 -43.23 10.82 -3.92
CA LYS A 159 -42.31 11.97 -3.87
C LYS A 159 -42.62 13.07 -4.89
N PHE A 160 -43.40 12.77 -5.94
CA PHE A 160 -43.80 13.70 -7.00
C PHE A 160 -45.23 14.25 -6.87
N LYS A 161 -45.94 14.04 -5.75
CA LYS A 161 -47.23 14.73 -5.51
C LYS A 161 -46.98 16.21 -5.20
N PRO A 162 -47.55 17.17 -5.96
CA PRO A 162 -47.52 18.57 -5.57
C PRO A 162 -48.33 18.74 -4.27
N SER A 163 -47.76 19.45 -3.30
CA SER A 163 -48.49 19.85 -2.10
C SER A 163 -49.77 20.59 -2.50
N ALA A 164 -50.90 20.17 -1.92
CA ALA A 164 -52.18 20.81 -2.13
C ALA A 164 -52.09 22.33 -1.89
N ARG A 165 -52.67 23.08 -2.82
CA ARG A 165 -52.84 24.53 -2.79
C ARG A 165 -53.60 24.91 -1.53
N ILE A 166 -52.92 25.55 -0.58
CA ILE A 166 -53.57 26.23 0.55
C ILE A 166 -54.24 27.49 -0.04
N GLU A 167 -55.56 27.61 0.13
CA GLU A 167 -56.30 28.84 -0.16
C GLU A 167 -55.76 29.98 0.72
N ALA A 168 -55.41 31.08 0.09
CA ALA A 168 -54.93 32.28 0.77
C ALA A 168 -56.12 33.02 1.41
N PRO A 169 -56.04 33.42 2.70
CA PRO A 169 -56.89 34.46 3.23
C PRO A 169 -56.44 35.84 2.72
N THR A 170 -57.44 36.69 2.56
CA THR A 170 -57.43 38.06 2.02
C THR A 170 -56.54 39.05 2.79
N THR A 171 -55.84 39.90 2.01
CA THR A 171 -55.37 41.28 2.27
C THR A 171 -54.50 41.59 3.51
N PRO A 172 -53.30 42.18 3.30
CA PRO A 172 -52.73 43.19 4.19
C PRO A 172 -52.84 44.60 3.59
N PRO A 173 -52.88 45.68 4.40
CA PRO A 173 -52.90 47.05 3.90
C PRO A 173 -51.50 47.52 3.50
N SER A 174 -51.53 48.46 2.55
CA SER A 174 -50.52 49.44 2.12
C SER A 174 -49.35 49.74 3.08
N ASP A 175 -48.12 49.75 2.57
CA ASP A 175 -47.48 51.01 2.12
C ASP A 175 -46.09 50.82 1.49
N GLU A 176 -45.86 51.65 0.47
CA GLU A 176 -44.59 52.20 -0.05
C GLU A 176 -43.51 51.29 -0.69
N ALA A 177 -43.56 51.29 -2.02
CA ALA A 177 -42.48 51.57 -2.98
C ALA A 177 -41.06 51.07 -2.67
N THR A 178 -40.55 50.15 -3.52
CA THR A 178 -39.40 50.38 -4.43
C THR A 178 -39.25 49.18 -5.37
N GLU A 179 -39.26 49.43 -6.68
CA GLU A 179 -38.99 48.45 -7.75
C GLU A 179 -37.49 48.08 -7.87
N PRO A 180 -37.18 46.92 -8.50
CA PRO A 180 -35.86 46.31 -8.46
C PRO A 180 -34.95 46.78 -9.60
N ALA A 181 -33.66 46.99 -9.34
CA ALA A 181 -32.67 47.22 -10.38
C ALA A 181 -31.53 46.21 -10.34
N ILE A 182 -31.44 45.50 -11.46
CA ILE A 182 -30.35 44.67 -11.98
C ILE A 182 -28.99 45.30 -11.67
N SER A 183 -28.12 44.59 -10.95
CA SER A 183 -26.73 45.00 -10.73
C SER A 183 -25.84 44.47 -11.85
N SER A 184 -25.37 45.39 -12.68
CA SER A 184 -24.28 45.24 -13.64
C SER A 184 -22.90 45.18 -12.95
N ASP A 185 -22.02 44.36 -13.50
CA ASP A 185 -20.57 44.35 -13.25
C ASP A 185 -19.96 45.77 -13.33
N THR A 186 -19.26 46.19 -12.27
CA THR A 186 -18.29 47.30 -12.30
C THR A 186 -17.12 46.96 -11.36
N PRO A 187 -15.86 47.29 -11.73
CA PRO A 187 -14.67 46.79 -11.05
C PRO A 187 -14.46 47.51 -9.70
N LEU A 188 -14.14 46.72 -8.67
CA LEU A 188 -13.87 47.21 -7.32
C LEU A 188 -12.54 47.98 -7.28
N ASP A 189 -12.62 49.20 -6.77
CA ASP A 189 -11.54 50.19 -6.70
C ASP A 189 -10.43 49.77 -5.70
N GLU A 190 -9.16 49.82 -6.11
CA GLU A 190 -7.98 49.37 -5.33
C GLU A 190 -7.83 50.08 -3.97
N GLN A 191 -8.43 51.26 -3.83
CA GLN A 191 -8.45 52.04 -2.58
C GLN A 191 -9.36 51.43 -1.50
N GLN A 192 -10.35 50.62 -1.89
CA GLN A 192 -11.29 49.99 -0.95
C GLN A 192 -10.71 48.68 -0.39
N ILE A 193 -9.93 47.96 -1.20
CA ILE A 193 -9.18 46.76 -0.79
C ILE A 193 -8.07 47.13 0.21
N SER A 194 -7.35 48.23 -0.03
CA SER A 194 -6.28 48.70 0.86
C SER A 194 -6.76 49.16 2.24
N ARG A 195 -7.95 49.79 2.35
CA ARG A 195 -8.57 50.10 3.65
C ARG A 195 -8.96 48.86 4.44
N ASN A 196 -9.53 47.85 3.78
CA ASN A 196 -9.97 46.63 4.44
C ASN A 196 -8.78 45.80 4.96
N VAL A 197 -7.65 45.80 4.24
CA VAL A 197 -6.40 45.14 4.67
C VAL A 197 -5.74 45.87 5.85
N GLN A 198 -5.74 47.21 5.87
CA GLN A 198 -5.24 47.99 7.02
C GLN A 198 -6.09 47.81 8.29
N ALA A 199 -7.41 47.73 8.14
CA ALA A 199 -8.32 47.46 9.27
C ALA A 199 -8.08 46.07 9.89
N LEU A 200 -7.74 45.06 9.08
CA LEU A 200 -7.38 43.73 9.55
C LEU A 200 -6.02 43.70 10.27
N LYS A 201 -5.03 44.46 9.75
CA LYS A 201 -3.67 44.55 10.31
C LYS A 201 -3.64 45.26 11.68
N ASN A 202 -4.53 46.22 11.89
CA ASN A 202 -4.68 46.91 13.17
C ASN A 202 -5.38 46.05 14.24
N ARG A 203 -6.21 45.07 13.85
CA ARG A 203 -6.81 44.09 14.79
C ARG A 203 -5.83 43.01 15.25
N LEU A 204 -4.84 42.65 14.42
CA LEU A 204 -3.84 41.61 14.74
C LEU A 204 -2.68 42.09 15.61
N ARG A 205 -2.37 43.40 15.64
CA ARG A 205 -1.31 43.97 16.51
C ARG A 205 -1.75 44.27 17.95
N GLY A 206 -3.03 44.10 18.28
CA GLY A 206 -3.64 44.56 19.54
C GLY A 206 -3.75 43.54 20.67
N LYS A 207 -3.04 42.40 20.65
CA LYS A 207 -3.15 41.38 21.72
C LYS A 207 -1.81 40.75 22.09
N GLY A 208 -1.16 41.29 23.12
CA GLY A 208 -0.19 40.51 23.92
C GLY A 208 1.07 41.23 24.42
N ARG A 209 0.96 42.18 25.37
CA ARG A 209 2.01 42.43 26.37
C ARG A 209 1.52 43.25 27.59
N ARG A 210 1.32 42.60 28.76
CA ARG A 210 1.76 43.09 30.09
C ARG A 210 1.36 42.20 31.28
N ARG A 211 2.37 41.73 32.03
CA ARG A 211 2.61 41.84 33.50
C ARG A 211 4.04 41.28 33.73
N GLY A 212 5.07 42.10 33.99
CA GLY A 212 5.51 42.63 35.30
C GLY A 212 6.32 41.54 36.04
N MET A 213 7.54 41.64 36.55
CA MET A 213 8.32 42.69 37.26
C MET A 213 9.73 42.06 37.45
N GLY A 214 10.88 42.61 37.04
CA GLY A 214 11.67 43.65 37.70
C GLY A 214 12.54 43.13 38.87
N ARG A 215 13.89 43.06 38.73
CA ARG A 215 14.88 43.82 39.53
C ARG A 215 16.35 43.28 39.50
N MET A 216 17.24 44.21 39.13
CA MET A 216 18.65 44.50 39.50
C MET A 216 19.88 43.79 38.88
N GLU A 217 20.72 44.68 38.34
CA GLU A 217 22.12 44.59 37.89
C GLU A 217 23.15 44.47 39.02
N SER A 218 24.30 43.88 38.68
CA SER A 218 25.68 44.38 38.86
C SER A 218 26.61 43.39 38.09
N GLY A 219 27.74 43.67 37.48
CA GLY A 219 28.67 44.81 37.48
C GLY A 219 30.10 44.25 37.35
N SER A 220 30.68 44.34 36.14
CA SER A 220 32.11 44.44 35.76
C SER A 220 33.26 43.76 36.55
N GLY A 221 34.10 43.00 35.82
CA GLY A 221 35.51 43.37 35.54
C GLY A 221 36.68 42.86 36.41
N ARG A 222 37.72 42.33 35.70
CA ARG A 222 39.20 42.31 35.94
C ARG A 222 39.92 41.07 36.55
N ASP A 223 40.73 40.46 35.69
CA ASP A 223 42.19 40.14 35.71
C ASP A 223 42.93 39.40 36.88
N ILE A 224 43.43 38.17 36.57
CA ILE A 224 44.82 37.55 36.65
C ILE A 224 45.64 37.60 38.00
N PRO A 225 46.66 36.74 38.34
CA PRO A 225 47.13 35.38 37.94
C PRO A 225 47.38 34.39 39.14
N SER A 226 47.75 33.11 38.87
CA SER A 226 48.96 32.43 39.44
C SER A 226 49.06 30.94 39.07
N ALA A 227 50.29 30.42 39.17
CA ALA A 227 50.90 29.32 38.41
C ALA A 227 51.18 28.04 39.23
N SER A 228 51.89 27.07 38.59
CA SER A 228 52.53 25.82 39.07
C SER A 228 51.65 24.56 39.09
N ASP A 229 52.09 23.34 38.73
CA ASP A 229 53.38 22.84 38.24
C ASP A 229 53.20 21.50 37.46
N SER A 230 54.27 21.15 36.74
CA SER A 230 54.69 19.96 35.97
C SER A 230 54.25 18.52 36.38
N ASP A 231 53.98 17.63 35.38
CA ASP A 231 54.88 16.52 34.93
C ASP A 231 54.23 15.39 34.05
N THR A 232 54.73 15.25 32.79
CA THR A 232 54.94 14.09 31.84
C THR A 232 54.04 12.81 31.75
N PRO A 233 54.16 11.93 30.70
CA PRO A 233 54.64 12.04 29.30
C PRO A 233 53.71 11.46 28.19
N SER A 234 54.10 11.78 26.95
CA SER A 234 53.62 11.43 25.59
C SER A 234 52.77 10.15 25.34
N LYS A 235 51.62 10.34 24.65
CA LYS A 235 51.01 9.33 23.76
C LYS A 235 50.74 9.92 22.36
N ARG A 236 51.12 9.12 21.35
CA ARG A 236 50.87 9.19 19.89
C ARG A 236 49.85 10.25 19.42
N LYS A 237 50.30 11.15 18.52
CA LYS A 237 49.44 12.03 17.71
C LYS A 237 48.51 11.21 16.81
N THR A 238 47.26 11.02 17.24
CA THR A 238 46.13 10.76 16.35
C THR A 238 45.95 11.99 15.46
N ARG A 239 45.83 11.79 14.14
CA ARG A 239 45.46 12.86 13.19
C ARG A 239 44.18 13.52 13.70
N THR A 240 44.29 14.74 14.22
CA THR A 240 43.17 15.59 14.56
C THR A 240 42.32 15.74 13.30
N LYS A 241 41.09 15.22 13.32
CA LYS A 241 40.08 15.59 12.32
C LYS A 241 39.93 17.10 12.42
N THR A 242 40.43 17.82 11.43
CA THR A 242 40.17 19.25 11.27
C THR A 242 38.66 19.43 11.25
N GLN A 243 38.14 20.17 12.24
CA GLN A 243 36.73 20.54 12.25
C GLN A 243 36.41 21.29 10.96
N ARG A 244 35.26 20.95 10.38
CA ARG A 244 34.69 21.70 9.25
C ARG A 244 34.47 23.13 9.73
N LYS A 245 35.13 24.11 9.09
CA LYS A 245 34.92 25.53 9.35
C LYS A 245 33.48 25.87 8.94
N TRP A 246 32.61 26.15 9.92
CA TRP A 246 31.30 26.78 9.70
C TRP A 246 31.39 28.29 9.97
N GLY A 247 32.40 28.94 9.40
CA GLY A 247 32.58 30.39 9.52
C GLY A 247 31.84 31.15 8.42
N GLU A 248 31.57 32.44 8.64
CA GLU A 248 30.95 33.36 7.66
C GLU A 248 31.90 33.78 6.50
N GLU A 249 33.10 33.21 6.43
CA GLU A 249 34.06 33.51 5.36
C GLU A 249 33.77 32.67 4.11
N ALA A 250 33.75 33.33 2.96
CA ALA A 250 33.56 32.68 1.66
C ALA A 250 34.68 31.63 1.42
N PRO A 251 34.35 30.41 0.95
CA PRO A 251 35.35 29.39 0.66
C PRO A 251 36.39 29.90 -0.34
N THR A 252 37.67 29.68 -0.05
CA THR A 252 38.74 30.03 -1.01
C THR A 252 38.74 29.07 -2.20
N GLU A 253 39.30 29.46 -3.34
CA GLU A 253 39.47 28.55 -4.50
C GLU A 253 40.20 27.25 -4.12
N ALA A 254 41.19 27.32 -3.24
CA ALA A 254 41.89 26.12 -2.74
C ALA A 254 40.98 25.23 -1.87
N ASP A 255 40.09 25.81 -1.07
CA ASP A 255 39.10 25.04 -0.30
C ASP A 255 38.08 24.39 -1.23
N MET A 256 37.63 25.10 -2.27
CA MET A 256 36.73 24.57 -3.30
C MET A 256 37.39 23.44 -4.10
N ASP A 257 38.65 23.61 -4.51
CA ASP A 257 39.45 22.60 -5.21
C ASP A 257 39.71 21.36 -4.34
N SER A 258 39.89 21.54 -3.03
CA SER A 258 40.07 20.42 -2.10
C SER A 258 38.79 19.61 -1.86
N LEU A 259 37.64 20.22 -2.15
CA LEU A 259 36.30 19.64 -2.01
C LEU A 259 35.69 19.25 -3.36
N ASP A 260 36.39 19.50 -4.47
CA ASP A 260 35.98 19.12 -5.81
C ASP A 260 36.39 17.67 -6.10
N PHE A 261 35.39 16.78 -6.05
CA PHE A 261 35.52 15.37 -6.41
C PHE A 261 34.97 15.08 -7.82
N SER A 262 34.73 16.13 -8.61
CA SER A 262 33.94 16.05 -9.84
C SER A 262 34.78 15.74 -11.09
N LEU A 263 36.12 15.80 -11.02
CA LEU A 263 37.00 15.66 -12.18
C LEU A 263 38.17 14.69 -11.96
N ASP A 264 38.26 13.70 -12.85
CA ASP A 264 39.54 13.06 -13.19
C ASP A 264 40.39 14.11 -13.94
N LYS A 265 41.37 14.72 -13.26
CA LYS A 265 42.23 15.77 -13.83
C LYS A 265 42.94 15.26 -15.09
N PRO A 266 43.02 16.06 -16.19
CA PRO A 266 43.79 15.68 -17.37
C PRO A 266 45.28 15.68 -17.01
N GLY A 267 45.85 14.49 -16.86
CA GLY A 267 47.19 14.27 -16.30
C GLY A 267 47.23 13.22 -15.18
N SER A 268 46.07 12.78 -14.67
CA SER A 268 45.98 11.58 -13.83
C SER A 268 46.32 10.35 -14.69
N ARG A 269 47.54 9.87 -14.53
CA ARG A 269 47.96 8.55 -14.98
C ARG A 269 47.16 7.51 -14.20
N ASN A 270 46.42 6.68 -14.93
CA ASN A 270 45.76 5.45 -14.49
C ASN A 270 44.80 5.55 -13.29
N VAL A 271 43.67 4.86 -13.43
CA VAL A 271 42.64 4.58 -12.42
C VAL A 271 43.20 3.86 -11.15
N SER A 272 44.51 3.59 -11.11
CA SER A 272 45.23 2.89 -10.04
C SER A 272 45.71 3.74 -8.87
N ASP A 273 45.71 5.09 -8.97
CA ASP A 273 46.44 5.94 -7.98
C ASP A 273 45.57 6.62 -6.92
N ILE A 274 44.28 6.30 -6.84
CA ILE A 274 43.47 6.58 -5.65
C ILE A 274 43.68 5.40 -4.70
N GLY A 275 44.28 5.65 -3.53
CA GLY A 275 44.63 4.62 -2.54
C GLY A 275 43.52 3.59 -2.30
N PRO A 276 43.86 2.36 -1.88
CA PRO A 276 42.96 1.21 -1.92
C PRO A 276 41.64 1.53 -1.23
N VAL A 277 40.55 1.53 -2.02
CA VAL A 277 39.19 1.59 -1.49
C VAL A 277 39.03 0.35 -0.61
N ASP A 278 38.66 0.53 0.66
CA ASP A 278 38.39 -0.58 1.56
C ASP A 278 37.10 -1.29 1.12
N LEU A 279 37.24 -2.24 0.19
CA LEU A 279 36.14 -3.04 -0.35
C LEU A 279 35.44 -3.85 0.75
N SER A 280 36.11 -4.13 1.87
CA SER A 280 35.54 -4.87 2.99
C SER A 280 34.47 -4.06 3.75
N ALA A 281 34.53 -2.73 3.71
CA ALA A 281 33.51 -1.87 4.28
C ALA A 281 32.26 -1.71 3.39
N LEU A 282 32.36 -2.08 2.12
CA LEU A 282 31.26 -1.96 1.13
C LEU A 282 30.42 -3.24 1.02
N VAL A 283 30.99 -4.37 1.43
CA VAL A 283 30.37 -5.70 1.40
C VAL A 283 30.46 -6.29 2.80
N ASP A 284 29.34 -6.28 3.52
CA ASP A 284 29.23 -7.04 4.75
C ASP A 284 29.10 -8.53 4.41
N LYS A 285 30.13 -9.31 4.80
CA LYS A 285 30.21 -10.75 4.54
C LYS A 285 29.11 -11.54 5.25
N ASP A 286 28.70 -11.09 6.43
CA ASP A 286 27.65 -11.76 7.19
C ASP A 286 26.28 -11.51 6.56
N SER A 287 26.15 -10.41 5.82
CA SER A 287 24.94 -10.05 5.07
C SER A 287 24.88 -10.56 3.64
N LEU A 288 25.89 -11.29 3.16
CA LEU A 288 25.89 -11.89 1.81
C LEU A 288 24.75 -12.91 1.66
N GLY A 289 24.16 -12.94 0.47
CA GLY A 289 23.21 -13.95 0.03
C GLY A 289 23.86 -15.32 -0.19
N THR A 290 23.05 -16.28 -0.58
CA THR A 290 23.48 -17.65 -0.88
C THR A 290 23.31 -17.95 -2.36
N ARG A 291 24.20 -18.77 -2.93
CA ARG A 291 23.99 -19.31 -4.28
C ARG A 291 23.16 -20.59 -4.18
N GLY A 292 22.04 -20.62 -4.91
CA GLY A 292 21.20 -21.80 -5.06
C GLY A 292 21.91 -22.92 -5.81
N GLN A 293 21.31 -24.12 -5.82
CA GLN A 293 21.82 -25.27 -6.57
C GLN A 293 21.82 -25.03 -8.09
N ASP A 294 20.98 -24.10 -8.55
CA ASP A 294 20.90 -23.61 -9.93
C ASP A 294 21.96 -22.55 -10.28
N GLY A 295 22.85 -22.21 -9.33
CA GLY A 295 23.90 -21.22 -9.49
C GLY A 295 23.45 -19.76 -9.32
N LEU A 296 22.15 -19.54 -9.08
CA LEU A 296 21.56 -18.22 -8.92
C LEU A 296 21.92 -17.61 -7.56
N TYR A 297 22.24 -16.32 -7.54
CA TYR A 297 22.49 -15.60 -6.29
C TYR A 297 21.18 -15.07 -5.71
N GLU A 298 20.77 -15.67 -4.59
CA GLU A 298 19.59 -15.28 -3.83
C GLU A 298 20.00 -14.42 -2.64
N VAL A 299 19.33 -13.27 -2.46
CA VAL A 299 19.49 -12.47 -1.25
C VAL A 299 18.89 -13.22 -0.06
N LYS A 300 19.45 -13.01 1.13
CA LYS A 300 18.88 -13.58 2.35
C LYS A 300 17.44 -13.12 2.56
N ASP A 301 16.64 -13.99 3.17
CA ASP A 301 15.33 -13.62 3.68
C ASP A 301 15.50 -12.73 4.91
N TRP A 302 14.58 -11.77 5.11
CA TRP A 302 14.52 -11.05 6.37
C TRP A 302 13.96 -11.95 7.47
N GLU A 303 14.75 -12.14 8.52
CA GLU A 303 14.36 -12.86 9.72
C GLU A 303 14.10 -11.85 10.86
N PHE A 304 12.93 -11.95 11.47
CA PHE A 304 12.67 -11.24 12.72
C PHE A 304 13.34 -11.98 13.86
N ALA A 305 13.96 -11.25 14.79
CA ALA A 305 14.50 -11.85 16.00
C ALA A 305 13.39 -12.66 16.69
N LYS A 306 13.52 -13.99 16.71
CA LYS A 306 12.64 -14.85 17.50
C LYS A 306 12.86 -14.49 18.96
N LYS A 307 11.91 -13.77 19.58
CA LYS A 307 11.77 -13.87 21.04
C LYS A 307 11.57 -15.37 21.35
N PRO A 308 12.22 -15.94 22.38
CA PRO A 308 11.95 -17.31 22.78
C PRO A 308 10.48 -17.36 23.18
N THR A 309 9.63 -17.84 22.28
CA THR A 309 8.25 -18.16 22.57
C THR A 309 8.29 -19.52 23.25
N ASP A 310 8.00 -19.53 24.53
CA ASP A 310 7.49 -20.74 25.18
C ASP A 310 6.20 -21.08 24.40
N ASP A 311 6.19 -22.23 23.71
CA ASP A 311 5.17 -22.62 22.72
C ASP A 311 3.75 -22.84 23.31
N GLY A 312 3.47 -22.32 24.51
CA GLY A 312 2.20 -22.42 25.23
C GLY A 312 1.37 -21.15 25.36
N ASP A 313 1.94 -19.94 25.22
CA ASP A 313 1.30 -18.70 25.71
C ASP A 313 1.15 -17.57 24.66
N ALA A 314 0.78 -17.90 23.41
CA ALA A 314 0.43 -16.88 22.40
C ALA A 314 -0.90 -16.13 22.68
N ASP A 315 -1.53 -16.40 23.82
CA ASP A 315 -2.80 -15.81 24.27
C ASP A 315 -2.64 -14.62 25.24
N ASP A 316 -1.41 -14.22 25.62
CA ASP A 316 -1.22 -13.37 26.80
C ASP A 316 -1.50 -11.86 26.54
N PHE A 317 -1.08 -11.22 25.43
CA PHE A 317 -1.33 -9.78 25.26
C PHE A 317 -2.80 -9.42 25.14
N VAL A 318 -3.57 -10.14 24.32
CA VAL A 318 -5.00 -9.84 24.10
C VAL A 318 -5.79 -10.13 25.38
N THR A 319 -5.51 -11.25 26.04
CA THR A 319 -6.12 -11.60 27.32
C THR A 319 -5.77 -10.57 28.40
N ARG A 320 -4.52 -10.11 28.45
CA ARG A 320 -4.06 -9.06 29.37
C ARG A 320 -4.67 -7.69 29.06
N ALA A 321 -4.81 -7.32 27.79
CA ALA A 321 -5.42 -6.07 27.35
C ALA A 321 -6.93 -6.04 27.63
N LEU A 322 -7.64 -7.13 27.35
CA LEU A 322 -9.05 -7.30 27.68
C LEU A 322 -9.27 -7.33 29.20
N ALA A 323 -8.40 -8.01 29.96
CA ALA A 323 -8.45 -8.00 31.41
C ALA A 323 -8.17 -6.61 32.01
N ALA A 324 -7.30 -5.81 31.38
CA ALA A 324 -7.06 -4.41 31.76
C ALA A 324 -8.27 -3.52 31.46
N GLN A 325 -8.94 -3.69 30.31
CA GLN A 325 -10.18 -2.98 29.97
C GLN A 325 -11.34 -3.37 30.90
N GLN A 326 -11.47 -4.65 31.26
CA GLN A 326 -12.47 -5.10 32.22
C GLN A 326 -12.23 -4.52 33.63
N LYS A 327 -10.97 -4.44 34.08
CA LYS A 327 -10.59 -3.79 35.35
C LYS A 327 -10.93 -2.29 35.39
N ILE A 328 -11.00 -1.62 34.24
CA ILE A 328 -11.41 -0.21 34.13
C ILE A 328 -12.94 -0.08 34.20
N GLN A 329 -13.70 -1.06 33.74
CA GLN A 329 -15.18 -1.06 33.81
C GLN A 329 -15.75 -1.58 35.16
N THR A 330 -15.00 -2.38 35.94
CA THR A 330 -15.51 -2.98 37.19
C THR A 330 -15.42 -2.08 38.44
N GLN A 331 -15.13 -0.78 38.30
CA GLN A 331 -15.20 0.15 39.45
C GLN A 331 -16.61 0.71 39.72
N GLN A 332 -17.63 0.36 38.93
CA GLN A 332 -19.03 0.61 39.26
C GLN A 332 -19.83 -0.68 39.11
N GLU A 333 -20.01 -1.36 40.23
CA GLU A 333 -21.07 -2.34 40.60
C GLU A 333 -20.48 -3.48 41.43
N LYS A 334 -20.57 -3.32 42.76
CA LYS A 334 -20.48 -4.43 43.71
C LYS A 334 -21.87 -4.71 44.26
N SER A 335 -22.46 -5.84 43.90
CA SER A 335 -23.12 -6.77 44.83
C SER A 335 -23.71 -7.96 44.06
N GLY A 336 -23.57 -9.18 44.60
CA GLY A 336 -24.41 -10.32 44.17
C GLY A 336 -23.70 -11.65 43.92
N SER A 337 -23.53 -12.43 44.98
CA SER A 337 -23.39 -13.90 45.04
C SER A 337 -22.40 -14.63 44.09
N SER A 338 -21.22 -14.93 44.63
CA SER A 338 -20.44 -16.10 44.23
C SER A 338 -21.21 -17.36 44.64
N LEU A 339 -21.78 -18.09 43.67
CA LEU A 339 -22.09 -19.54 43.74
C LEU A 339 -22.71 -20.06 42.42
N GLY A 340 -22.86 -19.24 41.37
CA GLY A 340 -23.32 -19.66 40.03
C GLY A 340 -22.21 -19.96 39.00
N ALA A 341 -20.94 -19.78 39.35
CA ALA A 341 -19.82 -19.80 38.39
C ALA A 341 -19.42 -21.19 37.87
N LEU A 342 -19.92 -22.28 38.47
CA LEU A 342 -19.57 -23.64 38.06
C LEU A 342 -20.56 -24.25 37.05
N GLY A 343 -21.79 -23.73 36.95
CA GLY A 343 -22.78 -24.19 35.98
C GLY A 343 -22.58 -23.63 34.56
N SER A 344 -21.95 -22.46 34.43
CA SER A 344 -21.69 -21.80 33.14
C SER A 344 -20.47 -22.35 32.41
N ILE A 345 -19.59 -23.08 33.11
CA ILE A 345 -18.40 -23.72 32.53
C ILE A 345 -18.78 -25.02 31.82
N PHE A 346 -19.74 -25.79 32.36
CA PHE A 346 -20.20 -27.03 31.73
C PHE A 346 -21.08 -26.80 30.49
N ALA A 347 -21.80 -25.67 30.40
CA ALA A 347 -22.55 -25.28 29.21
C ALA A 347 -21.65 -24.79 28.05
N ARG A 348 -20.38 -24.44 28.33
CA ARG A 348 -19.39 -24.01 27.33
C ARG A 348 -18.65 -25.18 26.67
N LEU A 349 -18.79 -26.40 27.19
CA LEU A 349 -18.01 -27.56 26.74
C LEU A 349 -18.66 -28.34 25.57
N THR A 350 -19.93 -28.08 25.25
CA THR A 350 -20.69 -28.91 24.28
C THR A 350 -21.43 -28.12 23.20
N GLY A 351 -21.39 -26.80 23.21
CA GLY A 351 -22.10 -25.96 22.26
C GLY A 351 -21.15 -25.21 21.33
N SER A 352 -21.21 -25.49 20.03
CA SER A 352 -20.66 -24.60 19.00
C SER A 352 -21.33 -23.22 19.14
N LYS A 353 -20.62 -22.22 19.66
CA LYS A 353 -21.15 -20.86 19.79
C LYS A 353 -21.11 -20.16 18.43
N THR A 354 -22.23 -19.57 18.02
CA THR A 354 -22.29 -18.67 16.87
C THR A 354 -21.73 -17.30 17.24
N LEU A 355 -20.84 -16.76 16.43
CA LEU A 355 -20.23 -15.45 16.67
C LEU A 355 -21.19 -14.31 16.32
N ASN A 356 -21.48 -13.48 17.31
CA ASN A 356 -22.26 -12.26 17.14
C ASN A 356 -21.32 -11.03 17.14
N GLU A 357 -21.80 -9.92 16.57
CA GLU A 357 -21.03 -8.67 16.49
C GLU A 357 -20.56 -8.16 17.88
N SER A 358 -21.44 -8.24 18.89
CA SER A 358 -21.13 -7.81 20.26
C SER A 358 -19.99 -8.61 20.91
N ASP A 359 -19.84 -9.89 20.54
CA ASP A 359 -18.77 -10.75 21.05
C ASP A 359 -17.42 -10.43 20.38
N LEU A 360 -17.43 -9.99 19.12
CA LEU A 360 -16.23 -9.75 18.32
C LEU A 360 -15.64 -8.36 18.56
N LYS A 361 -16.49 -7.34 18.76
CA LYS A 361 -16.09 -5.94 18.89
C LYS A 361 -14.91 -5.67 19.84
N PRO A 362 -14.88 -6.14 21.11
CA PRO A 362 -13.77 -5.83 22.02
C PRO A 362 -12.44 -6.46 21.58
N VAL A 363 -12.50 -7.65 20.97
CA VAL A 363 -11.32 -8.35 20.45
C VAL A 363 -10.77 -7.64 19.22
N LEU A 364 -11.66 -7.26 18.29
CA LEU A 364 -11.29 -6.53 17.08
C LEU A 364 -10.69 -5.16 17.40
N ASP A 365 -11.25 -4.42 18.36
CA ASP A 365 -10.70 -3.13 18.79
C ASP A 365 -9.28 -3.30 19.39
N THR A 366 -9.05 -4.38 20.16
CA THR A 366 -7.73 -4.69 20.71
C THR A 366 -6.73 -5.04 19.61
N MET A 367 -7.14 -5.84 18.62
CA MET A 367 -6.31 -6.20 17.47
C MET A 367 -6.00 -4.99 16.59
N LYS A 368 -6.99 -4.12 16.36
CA LYS A 368 -6.82 -2.84 15.65
C LYS A 368 -5.75 -1.97 16.32
N GLN A 369 -5.82 -1.80 17.64
CA GLN A 369 -4.80 -1.06 18.39
C GLN A 369 -3.42 -1.73 18.29
N HIS A 370 -3.36 -3.06 18.30
CA HIS A 370 -2.12 -3.80 18.13
C HIS A 370 -1.49 -3.56 16.74
N LEU A 371 -2.27 -3.67 15.67
CA LEU A 371 -1.81 -3.39 14.30
C LEU A 371 -1.29 -1.95 14.18
N MET A 372 -2.00 -0.97 14.75
CA MET A 372 -1.56 0.42 14.77
C MET A 372 -0.23 0.59 15.54
N LYS A 373 -0.05 -0.10 16.67
CA LYS A 373 1.22 -0.10 17.43
C LYS A 373 2.38 -0.66 16.59
N LYS A 374 2.11 -1.64 15.72
CA LYS A 374 3.04 -2.21 14.75
C LYS A 374 3.22 -1.33 13.49
N ASN A 375 2.80 -0.07 13.52
CA ASN A 375 2.91 0.91 12.43
C ASN A 375 2.05 0.61 11.20
N VAL A 376 0.91 -0.10 11.37
CA VAL A 376 -0.12 -0.18 10.33
C VAL A 376 -0.91 1.13 10.32
N ALA A 377 -1.21 1.66 9.14
CA ALA A 377 -1.99 2.88 9.01
C ALA A 377 -3.39 2.71 9.61
N ARG A 378 -3.90 3.72 10.33
CA ARG A 378 -5.17 3.61 11.08
C ARG A 378 -6.32 3.17 10.18
N GLU A 379 -6.51 3.85 9.05
CA GLU A 379 -7.59 3.55 8.11
C GLU A 379 -7.51 2.11 7.57
N ILE A 380 -6.31 1.57 7.44
CA ILE A 380 -6.09 0.21 6.96
C ILE A 380 -6.34 -0.81 8.08
N ALA A 381 -5.87 -0.54 9.30
CA ALA A 381 -6.17 -1.38 10.46
C ALA A 381 -7.68 -1.47 10.71
N ASP A 382 -8.40 -0.35 10.55
CA ASP A 382 -9.85 -0.25 10.67
C ASP A 382 -10.54 -1.16 9.66
N LYS A 383 -10.25 -0.97 8.37
CA LYS A 383 -10.80 -1.79 7.29
C LYS A 383 -10.52 -3.27 7.45
N ILE A 384 -9.29 -3.65 7.79
CA ILE A 384 -8.90 -5.05 7.98
C ILE A 384 -9.69 -5.68 9.13
N CYS A 385 -9.85 -4.97 10.26
CA CYS A 385 -10.60 -5.48 11.40
C CYS A 385 -12.11 -5.54 11.12
N GLU A 386 -12.66 -4.58 10.39
CA GLU A 386 -14.06 -4.59 9.93
C GLU A 386 -14.32 -5.78 8.98
N ASP A 387 -13.50 -5.95 7.95
CA ASP A 387 -13.59 -7.07 6.99
C ASP A 387 -13.52 -8.44 7.71
N VAL A 388 -12.59 -8.58 8.68
CA VAL A 388 -12.48 -9.80 9.50
C VAL A 388 -13.71 -9.98 10.39
N GLY A 389 -14.22 -8.91 11.00
CA GLY A 389 -15.43 -8.95 11.82
C GLY A 389 -16.64 -9.41 11.04
N GLU A 390 -16.92 -8.77 9.90
CA GLU A 390 -18.01 -9.15 9.00
C GLU A 390 -17.90 -10.60 8.55
N GLY A 391 -16.69 -11.05 8.17
CA GLY A 391 -16.43 -12.42 7.74
C GLY A 391 -16.63 -13.48 8.83
N LEU A 392 -16.56 -13.10 10.11
CA LEU A 392 -16.74 -13.98 11.26
C LEU A 392 -18.17 -14.00 11.81
N ILE A 393 -18.99 -12.97 11.57
CA ILE A 393 -20.39 -12.93 12.03
C ILE A 393 -21.15 -14.13 11.47
N GLY A 394 -21.83 -14.87 12.35
CA GLY A 394 -22.62 -16.05 12.02
C GLY A 394 -21.79 -17.34 11.84
N LYS A 395 -20.46 -17.29 11.88
CA LYS A 395 -19.65 -18.52 11.88
C LYS A 395 -19.74 -19.24 13.22
N LYS A 396 -19.82 -20.57 13.17
CA LYS A 396 -19.79 -21.46 14.34
C LYS A 396 -18.34 -21.73 14.71
N VAL A 397 -17.97 -21.45 15.96
CA VAL A 397 -16.64 -21.76 16.49
C VAL A 397 -16.68 -23.17 17.07
N GLY A 398 -15.63 -23.97 16.80
CA GLY A 398 -15.48 -25.30 17.38
C GLY A 398 -15.38 -25.23 18.90
N GLY A 399 -15.91 -26.24 19.61
CA GLY A 399 -16.02 -26.23 21.07
C GLY A 399 -14.71 -26.05 21.86
N PHE A 400 -13.55 -26.22 21.20
CA PHE A 400 -12.22 -26.05 21.80
C PHE A 400 -11.48 -24.76 21.39
N GLN A 401 -12.04 -23.95 20.50
CA GLN A 401 -11.40 -22.71 20.03
C GLN A 401 -11.94 -21.48 20.78
N THR A 402 -11.04 -20.60 21.21
CA THR A 402 -11.43 -19.30 21.79
C THR A 402 -11.82 -18.31 20.69
N ILE A 403 -12.63 -17.31 21.03
CA ILE A 403 -12.98 -16.21 20.12
C ILE A 403 -11.69 -15.47 19.69
N ASN A 404 -10.76 -15.25 20.62
CA ASN A 404 -9.47 -14.62 20.35
C ASN A 404 -8.65 -15.40 19.33
N ALA A 405 -8.49 -16.72 19.51
CA ALA A 405 -7.77 -17.57 18.57
C ALA A 405 -8.42 -17.56 17.19
N THR A 406 -9.75 -17.59 17.13
CA THR A 406 -10.50 -17.53 15.87
C THR A 406 -10.30 -16.20 15.13
N VAL A 407 -10.40 -15.07 15.85
CA VAL A 407 -10.15 -13.74 15.29
C VAL A 407 -8.70 -13.60 14.84
N ARG A 408 -7.74 -14.07 15.64
CA ARG A 408 -6.30 -14.05 15.30
C ARG A 408 -6.01 -14.87 14.05
N GLN A 409 -6.60 -16.06 13.91
CA GLN A 409 -6.45 -16.90 12.73
C GLN A 409 -7.07 -16.26 11.49
N ALA A 410 -8.26 -15.69 11.61
CA ALA A 410 -8.92 -14.97 10.53
C ALA A 410 -8.11 -13.73 10.10
N LEU A 411 -7.57 -12.98 11.07
CA LEU A 411 -6.70 -11.85 10.81
C LEU A 411 -5.41 -12.29 10.12
N SER A 412 -4.74 -13.35 10.60
CA SER A 412 -3.56 -13.94 9.96
C SER A 412 -3.81 -14.32 8.50
N THR A 413 -4.97 -14.93 8.23
CA THR A 413 -5.38 -15.29 6.87
C THR A 413 -5.58 -14.04 6.01
N SER A 414 -6.25 -13.02 6.54
CA SER A 414 -6.47 -11.75 5.84
C SER A 414 -5.16 -11.02 5.53
N LEU A 415 -4.25 -10.93 6.51
CA LEU A 415 -2.93 -10.32 6.36
C LEU A 415 -2.08 -11.07 5.32
N THR A 416 -2.06 -12.40 5.38
CA THR A 416 -1.35 -13.24 4.41
C THR A 416 -1.85 -12.99 3.00
N ARG A 417 -3.17 -12.93 2.83
CA ARG A 417 -3.81 -12.67 1.54
C ARG A 417 -3.48 -11.28 1.00
N ILE A 418 -3.48 -10.24 1.85
CA ILE A 418 -3.13 -8.86 1.44
C ILE A 418 -1.64 -8.74 1.05
N LEU A 419 -0.76 -9.39 1.82
CA LEU A 419 0.69 -9.34 1.59
C LEU A 419 1.15 -10.26 0.45
N THR A 420 0.33 -11.24 0.06
CA THR A 420 0.63 -12.12 -1.07
C THR A 420 0.32 -11.41 -2.37
N PRO A 421 1.32 -11.13 -3.22
CA PRO A 421 1.09 -10.37 -4.43
C PRO A 421 0.37 -11.19 -5.49
N ASN A 422 -0.49 -10.51 -6.27
CA ASN A 422 -1.16 -11.07 -7.44
C ASN A 422 -0.23 -11.17 -8.67
N THR A 423 0.95 -10.57 -8.58
CA THR A 423 1.97 -10.54 -9.65
C THR A 423 3.24 -11.24 -9.19
N SER A 424 3.97 -11.82 -10.15
CA SER A 424 5.24 -12.47 -9.85
C SER A 424 6.26 -11.47 -9.31
N THR A 425 6.91 -11.83 -8.21
CA THR A 425 8.05 -11.11 -7.64
C THR A 425 9.39 -11.50 -8.27
N ASP A 426 9.40 -12.51 -9.14
CA ASP A 426 10.61 -13.01 -9.77
C ASP A 426 11.09 -12.09 -10.90
N LEU A 427 11.93 -11.15 -10.50
CA LEU A 427 12.56 -10.19 -11.40
C LEU A 427 13.57 -10.85 -12.35
N LEU A 428 14.24 -11.93 -11.92
CA LEU A 428 15.25 -12.62 -12.74
C LEU A 428 14.59 -13.39 -13.88
N LEU A 429 13.49 -14.08 -13.60
CA LEU A 429 12.67 -14.72 -14.62
C LEU A 429 12.11 -13.69 -15.59
N SER A 430 11.63 -12.55 -15.09
CA SER A 430 11.10 -11.47 -15.93
C SER A 430 12.17 -10.91 -16.89
N ILE A 431 13.38 -10.68 -16.37
CA ILE A 431 14.54 -10.22 -17.17
C ILE A 431 14.90 -11.28 -18.22
N ARG A 432 15.10 -12.54 -17.83
CA ARG A 432 15.45 -13.63 -18.75
C ARG A 432 14.38 -13.85 -19.81
N THR A 433 13.10 -13.79 -19.45
CA THR A 433 12.00 -13.92 -20.39
C THR A 433 12.08 -12.84 -21.45
N LYS A 434 12.28 -11.57 -21.06
CA LYS A 434 12.45 -10.48 -22.03
C LYS A 434 13.70 -10.67 -22.91
N LEU A 435 14.80 -11.09 -22.30
CA LEU A 435 16.10 -11.22 -22.96
C LEU A 435 16.25 -12.45 -23.84
N TYR A 436 15.45 -13.50 -23.66
CA TYR A 436 15.63 -14.77 -24.39
C TYR A 436 14.38 -15.25 -25.12
N SER A 437 13.18 -14.72 -24.82
CA SER A 437 11.95 -15.12 -25.52
C SER A 437 12.05 -14.86 -27.03
N PRO A 438 11.53 -15.77 -27.88
CA PRO A 438 11.50 -15.57 -29.32
C PRO A 438 10.76 -14.27 -29.68
N LEU A 439 11.40 -13.45 -30.50
CA LEU A 439 10.81 -12.21 -31.04
C LEU A 439 10.44 -12.43 -32.51
N ALA A 440 9.40 -11.73 -32.97
CA ALA A 440 9.11 -11.66 -34.40
C ALA A 440 10.31 -11.03 -35.13
N SER A 441 10.58 -11.44 -36.37
CA SER A 441 11.73 -10.96 -37.16
C SER A 441 11.79 -9.44 -37.35
N THR A 442 10.67 -8.75 -37.17
CA THR A 442 10.53 -7.29 -37.27
C THR A 442 10.82 -6.55 -35.97
N GLN A 443 10.94 -7.26 -34.83
CA GLN A 443 11.15 -6.67 -33.51
C GLN A 443 12.60 -6.78 -33.09
N GLN A 444 13.15 -5.67 -32.59
CA GLN A 444 14.48 -5.64 -32.00
C GLN A 444 14.39 -5.87 -30.50
N ARG A 445 15.28 -6.69 -29.98
CA ARG A 445 15.40 -6.94 -28.54
C ARG A 445 15.91 -5.69 -27.83
N LEU A 446 15.20 -5.27 -26.79
CA LEU A 446 15.59 -4.16 -25.93
C LEU A 446 16.03 -4.69 -24.56
N PRO A 447 16.95 -3.99 -23.87
CA PRO A 447 17.33 -4.35 -22.51
C PRO A 447 16.13 -4.25 -21.55
N TYR A 448 16.22 -4.92 -20.41
CA TYR A 448 15.22 -4.82 -19.36
C TYR A 448 15.40 -3.52 -18.56
N SER A 449 14.39 -2.67 -18.54
CA SER A 449 14.46 -1.32 -17.97
C SER A 449 13.66 -1.21 -16.68
N ILE A 450 14.33 -0.74 -15.62
CA ILE A 450 13.73 -0.57 -14.30
C ILE A 450 13.89 0.90 -13.90
N VAL A 451 12.79 1.59 -13.64
CA VAL A 451 12.82 2.97 -13.15
C VAL A 451 12.55 3.02 -11.65
N PHE A 452 13.39 3.73 -10.91
CA PHE A 452 13.25 3.93 -9.48
C PHE A 452 12.63 5.30 -9.20
N VAL A 453 11.49 5.30 -8.52
CA VAL A 453 10.70 6.50 -8.24
C VAL A 453 10.36 6.59 -6.75
N GLY A 454 10.06 7.78 -6.25
CA GLY A 454 9.70 7.97 -4.84
C GLY A 454 10.06 9.36 -4.32
N VAL A 455 9.71 9.63 -3.07
CA VAL A 455 9.91 10.94 -2.44
C VAL A 455 11.39 11.23 -2.14
N ASN A 456 11.67 12.42 -1.62
CA ASN A 456 13.04 12.84 -1.28
C ASN A 456 13.61 12.03 -0.12
N GLY A 457 14.90 11.71 -0.15
CA GLY A 457 15.60 11.11 0.99
C GLY A 457 15.37 9.61 1.25
N VAL A 458 14.46 8.96 0.53
CA VAL A 458 14.10 7.54 0.74
C VAL A 458 15.16 6.50 0.38
N GLY A 459 16.29 6.91 -0.17
CA GLY A 459 17.39 6.01 -0.53
C GLY A 459 17.29 5.36 -1.91
N LYS A 460 16.71 6.06 -2.91
CA LYS A 460 16.61 5.60 -4.31
C LYS A 460 17.96 5.18 -4.91
N SER A 461 18.92 6.10 -5.02
CA SER A 461 20.24 5.85 -5.63
C SER A 461 21.03 4.75 -4.91
N THR A 462 20.95 4.71 -3.57
CA THR A 462 21.62 3.68 -2.77
C THR A 462 21.04 2.29 -3.02
N ASN A 463 19.71 2.13 -2.96
CA ASN A 463 19.09 0.82 -3.16
C ASN A 463 19.09 0.39 -4.63
N LEU A 464 19.07 1.32 -5.57
CA LEU A 464 19.37 1.04 -6.98
C LEU A 464 20.75 0.38 -7.12
N SER A 465 21.76 0.90 -6.41
CA SER A 465 23.12 0.34 -6.43
C SER A 465 23.18 -1.05 -5.78
N LYS A 466 22.37 -1.34 -4.75
CA LYS A 466 22.22 -2.69 -4.18
C LYS A 466 21.57 -3.66 -5.16
N VAL A 467 20.51 -3.23 -5.86
CA VAL A 467 19.88 -4.02 -6.92
C VAL A 467 20.86 -4.27 -8.06
N CYS A 468 21.68 -3.27 -8.41
CA CYS A 468 22.76 -3.42 -9.39
C CYS A 468 23.77 -4.50 -8.95
N PHE A 469 24.24 -4.45 -7.70
CA PHE A 469 25.10 -5.48 -7.14
C PHE A 469 24.48 -6.88 -7.25
N TRP A 470 23.21 -7.02 -6.85
CA TRP A 470 22.49 -8.29 -6.95
C TRP A 470 22.35 -8.80 -8.39
N LEU A 471 22.11 -7.92 -9.37
CA LEU A 471 22.06 -8.27 -10.79
C LEU A 471 23.42 -8.74 -11.34
N ILE A 472 24.50 -8.03 -10.98
CA ILE A 472 25.87 -8.39 -11.36
C ILE A 472 26.25 -9.75 -10.78
N GLN A 473 25.89 -10.03 -9.51
CA GLN A 473 26.10 -11.35 -8.90
C GLN A 473 25.36 -12.49 -9.63
N ASN A 474 24.28 -12.15 -10.33
CA ASN A 474 23.52 -13.06 -11.18
C ASN A 474 23.97 -13.08 -12.66
N GLY A 475 25.10 -12.44 -12.97
CA GLY A 475 25.75 -12.49 -14.29
C GLY A 475 25.18 -11.55 -15.34
N PHE A 476 24.41 -10.53 -14.93
CA PHE A 476 23.87 -9.53 -15.87
C PHE A 476 24.82 -8.34 -16.05
N LYS A 477 24.88 -7.82 -17.28
CA LYS A 477 25.52 -6.54 -17.60
C LYS A 477 24.52 -5.39 -17.42
N VAL A 478 24.84 -4.46 -16.52
CA VAL A 478 23.92 -3.42 -16.05
C VAL A 478 24.41 -2.03 -16.43
N LEU A 479 23.53 -1.22 -17.04
CA LEU A 479 23.76 0.20 -17.26
C LEU A 479 22.96 1.00 -16.23
N ILE A 480 23.62 1.89 -15.47
CA ILE A 480 22.94 2.84 -14.59
C ILE A 480 22.75 4.16 -15.35
N ALA A 481 21.50 4.61 -15.49
CA ALA A 481 21.18 5.89 -16.13
C ALA A 481 20.93 6.96 -15.07
N ALA A 482 21.82 7.97 -15.01
CA ALA A 482 21.71 9.09 -14.08
C ALA A 482 20.70 10.13 -14.57
N CYS A 483 19.42 9.95 -14.20
CA CYS A 483 18.33 10.86 -14.57
C CYS A 483 17.90 11.80 -13.40
N ASP A 484 18.60 11.79 -12.26
CA ASP A 484 18.52 12.85 -11.25
C ASP A 484 19.40 14.03 -11.66
N THR A 485 18.86 14.88 -12.53
CA THR A 485 19.57 16.07 -13.06
C THR A 485 19.31 17.34 -12.24
N PHE A 486 18.59 17.23 -11.11
CA PHE A 486 18.15 18.36 -10.30
C PHE A 486 18.95 18.50 -9.00
N ARG A 487 19.24 17.39 -8.32
CA ARG A 487 19.94 17.41 -7.03
C ARG A 487 21.45 17.49 -7.23
N SER A 488 22.10 18.47 -6.62
CA SER A 488 23.57 18.59 -6.62
C SER A 488 24.25 17.35 -6.05
N GLY A 489 25.29 16.86 -6.72
CA GLY A 489 26.05 15.68 -6.32
C GLY A 489 25.37 14.34 -6.61
N ALA A 490 24.18 14.32 -7.23
CA ALA A 490 23.48 13.07 -7.55
C ALA A 490 24.23 12.23 -8.60
N VAL A 491 24.82 12.88 -9.60
CA VAL A 491 25.61 12.22 -10.64
C VAL A 491 26.91 11.66 -10.04
N GLU A 492 27.62 12.47 -9.25
CA GLU A 492 28.84 12.06 -8.53
C GLU A 492 28.56 10.88 -7.58
N GLN A 493 27.42 10.90 -6.88
CA GLN A 493 27.00 9.81 -6.01
C GLN A 493 26.91 8.49 -6.79
N LEU A 494 26.27 8.49 -7.96
CA LEU A 494 26.20 7.29 -8.82
C LEU A 494 27.55 6.91 -9.40
N ARG A 495 28.41 7.89 -9.75
CA ARG A 495 29.78 7.64 -10.22
C ARG A 495 30.61 6.88 -9.20
N VAL A 496 30.52 7.25 -7.92
CA VAL A 496 31.15 6.51 -6.82
C VAL A 496 30.60 5.09 -6.72
N HIS A 497 29.28 4.91 -6.82
CA HIS A 497 28.67 3.59 -6.78
C HIS A 497 29.13 2.70 -7.94
N VAL A 498 29.09 3.19 -9.18
CA VAL A 498 29.54 2.45 -10.37
C VAL A 498 31.01 2.08 -10.27
N ARG A 499 31.87 3.02 -9.84
CA ARG A 499 33.29 2.74 -9.61
C ARG A 499 33.48 1.61 -8.59
N ASN A 500 32.80 1.68 -7.44
CA ASN A 500 32.88 0.67 -6.39
C ASN A 500 32.37 -0.70 -6.86
N LEU A 501 31.24 -0.72 -7.59
CA LEU A 501 30.65 -1.95 -8.13
C LEU A 501 31.54 -2.58 -9.21
N GLY A 502 32.18 -1.77 -10.06
CA GLY A 502 33.13 -2.25 -11.06
C GLY A 502 34.37 -2.91 -10.45
N MET A 503 34.83 -2.43 -9.28
CA MET A 503 35.91 -3.10 -8.54
C MET A 503 35.47 -4.45 -7.93
N LEU A 504 34.19 -4.57 -7.53
CA LEU A 504 33.65 -5.82 -6.97
C LEU A 504 33.40 -6.87 -8.07
N ASP A 505 33.00 -6.43 -9.26
CA ASP A 505 32.74 -7.28 -10.43
C ASP A 505 34.02 -7.94 -10.97
N ALA A 506 35.15 -7.22 -10.96
CA ALA A 506 36.47 -7.78 -11.29
C ALA A 506 36.89 -8.98 -10.40
N ASN A 507 36.22 -9.17 -9.26
CA ASN A 507 36.45 -10.27 -8.31
C ASN A 507 35.30 -11.31 -8.33
N GLY A 508 34.34 -11.21 -9.24
CA GLY A 508 33.24 -12.16 -9.39
C GLY A 508 33.70 -13.49 -10.01
N PRO A 509 33.06 -14.63 -9.67
CA PRO A 509 33.53 -15.98 -10.04
C PRO A 509 33.62 -16.25 -11.55
N ASP A 510 32.95 -15.45 -12.39
CA ASP A 510 32.90 -15.68 -13.85
C ASP A 510 33.37 -14.49 -14.70
N GLY A 511 33.65 -13.32 -14.13
CA GLY A 511 34.06 -12.10 -14.88
C GLY A 511 33.10 -11.65 -15.99
N LYS A 512 31.84 -12.12 -15.95
CA LYS A 512 30.79 -11.88 -16.97
C LYS A 512 29.83 -10.74 -16.61
N GLY A 513 29.83 -10.31 -15.35
CA GLY A 513 29.09 -9.13 -14.93
C GLY A 513 29.70 -7.86 -15.51
N GLY A 514 28.98 -6.75 -15.40
CA GLY A 514 29.50 -5.46 -15.83
C GLY A 514 28.60 -4.32 -15.37
N VAL A 515 29.19 -3.18 -15.03
CA VAL A 515 28.47 -1.98 -14.67
C VAL A 515 29.05 -0.76 -15.36
N GLU A 516 28.17 0.09 -15.89
CA GLU A 516 28.56 1.36 -16.50
C GLU A 516 27.58 2.47 -16.11
N LEU A 517 28.05 3.71 -16.09
CA LEU A 517 27.24 4.89 -15.85
C LEU A 517 26.93 5.61 -17.16
N PHE A 518 25.66 5.84 -17.46
CA PHE A 518 25.21 6.75 -18.49
C PHE A 518 24.78 8.08 -17.85
N GLU A 519 25.48 9.16 -18.18
CA GLU A 519 25.19 10.50 -17.68
C GLU A 519 25.28 11.56 -18.79
N ARG A 520 24.56 12.66 -18.60
CA ARG A 520 24.64 13.84 -19.47
C ARG A 520 24.89 15.14 -18.70
N GLY A 521 25.26 15.05 -17.41
CA GLY A 521 25.39 16.19 -16.50
C GLY A 521 24.03 16.75 -16.03
N TYR A 522 24.07 17.89 -15.35
CA TYR A 522 22.91 18.54 -14.70
C TYR A 522 22.05 19.36 -15.66
N GLY A 523 20.79 19.63 -15.27
CA GLY A 523 19.88 20.56 -15.97
C GLY A 523 19.26 20.04 -17.27
N LYS A 524 19.48 18.77 -17.63
CA LYS A 524 18.92 18.14 -18.84
C LYS A 524 17.61 17.40 -18.58
N ASP A 525 16.82 17.20 -19.64
CA ASP A 525 15.55 16.46 -19.59
C ASP A 525 15.78 14.97 -19.25
N ALA A 526 15.34 14.56 -18.06
CA ALA A 526 15.42 13.20 -17.57
C ALA A 526 14.78 12.17 -18.53
N ALA A 527 13.68 12.53 -19.20
CA ALA A 527 13.02 11.64 -20.15
C ALA A 527 13.88 11.36 -21.39
N GLY A 528 14.66 12.38 -21.83
CA GLY A 528 15.61 12.26 -22.94
C GLY A 528 16.81 11.40 -22.57
N ILE A 529 17.40 11.64 -21.39
CA ILE A 529 18.54 10.85 -20.89
C ILE A 529 18.17 9.37 -20.78
N ALA A 530 17.01 9.05 -20.20
CA ALA A 530 16.55 7.68 -20.09
C ALA A 530 16.40 7.01 -21.47
N ARG A 531 15.89 7.73 -22.47
CA ARG A 531 15.74 7.22 -23.84
C ARG A 531 17.10 6.91 -24.47
N GLU A 532 18.03 7.86 -24.39
CA GLU A 532 19.39 7.68 -24.90
C GLU A 532 20.11 6.53 -24.19
N ALA A 533 19.94 6.40 -22.87
CA ALA A 533 20.53 5.31 -22.10
C ALA A 533 20.01 3.93 -22.53
N ILE A 534 18.70 3.79 -22.79
CA ILE A 534 18.11 2.52 -23.27
C ILE A 534 18.66 2.16 -24.65
N LEU A 535 18.81 3.14 -25.55
CA LEU A 535 19.38 2.91 -26.88
C LEU A 535 20.88 2.57 -26.79
N TYR A 536 21.63 3.30 -25.98
CA TYR A 536 23.04 3.02 -25.72
C TYR A 536 23.24 1.61 -25.12
N ALA A 537 22.41 1.23 -24.16
CA ALA A 537 22.41 -0.09 -23.56
C ALA A 537 22.18 -1.20 -24.60
N LYS A 538 21.20 -1.00 -25.47
CA LYS A 538 20.91 -1.91 -26.57
C LYS A 538 22.12 -2.05 -27.52
N ASP A 539 22.68 -0.93 -27.97
CA ASP A 539 23.78 -0.94 -28.95
C ASP A 539 25.08 -1.52 -28.37
N ASN A 540 25.25 -1.45 -27.04
CA ASN A 540 26.41 -1.98 -26.31
C ASN A 540 26.13 -3.30 -25.57
N ASN A 541 25.05 -4.00 -25.92
CA ASN A 541 24.65 -5.31 -25.38
C ASN A 541 24.61 -5.38 -23.84
N PHE A 542 24.02 -4.37 -23.20
CA PHE A 542 23.64 -4.44 -21.80
C PHE A 542 22.33 -5.21 -21.64
N ASP A 543 22.22 -5.98 -20.56
CA ASP A 543 21.04 -6.78 -20.24
C ASP A 543 19.96 -5.94 -19.55
N VAL A 544 20.39 -5.05 -18.65
CA VAL A 544 19.50 -4.29 -17.76
C VAL A 544 19.89 -2.81 -17.75
N VAL A 545 18.89 -1.93 -17.74
CA VAL A 545 19.04 -0.49 -17.51
C VAL A 545 18.33 -0.10 -16.22
N LEU A 546 19.07 0.43 -15.25
CA LEU A 546 18.54 0.96 -14.00
C LEU A 546 18.48 2.49 -14.09
N ILE A 547 17.28 3.06 -14.07
CA ILE A 547 17.05 4.50 -14.23
C ILE A 547 16.85 5.12 -12.86
N ASP A 548 17.83 5.90 -12.39
CA ASP A 548 17.72 6.68 -11.16
C ASP A 548 17.01 8.00 -11.44
N THR A 549 15.96 8.32 -10.68
CA THR A 549 15.21 9.56 -10.86
C THR A 549 15.31 10.45 -9.64
N ALA A 550 15.22 11.77 -9.84
CA ALA A 550 15.14 12.73 -8.75
C ALA A 550 14.01 12.39 -7.76
N GLY A 551 14.20 12.69 -6.49
CA GLY A 551 13.08 12.64 -5.54
C GLY A 551 12.08 13.76 -5.83
N ARG A 552 10.81 13.51 -5.53
CA ARG A 552 9.73 14.50 -5.71
C ARG A 552 8.58 14.23 -4.76
N MET A 553 7.99 15.31 -4.26
CA MET A 553 6.76 15.21 -3.46
C MET A 553 5.57 14.87 -4.35
N GLN A 554 4.66 14.07 -3.83
CA GLN A 554 3.47 13.58 -4.53
C GLN A 554 2.51 14.71 -4.98
N ASP A 555 2.54 15.85 -4.28
CA ASP A 555 1.70 17.02 -4.59
C ASP A 555 2.36 18.00 -5.58
N ASN A 556 3.60 17.75 -6.01
CA ASN A 556 4.31 18.62 -6.96
C ASN A 556 3.97 18.23 -8.41
N GLU A 557 2.89 18.80 -8.93
CA GLU A 557 2.37 18.48 -10.25
C GLU A 557 3.39 18.64 -11.40
N PRO A 558 4.16 19.75 -11.53
CA PRO A 558 5.18 19.87 -12.58
C PRO A 558 6.21 18.73 -12.57
N LEU A 559 6.70 18.34 -11.39
CA LEU A 559 7.68 17.26 -11.26
C LEU A 559 7.07 15.88 -11.52
N MET A 560 5.79 15.69 -11.18
CA MET A 560 5.04 14.47 -11.48
C MET A 560 4.72 14.33 -12.97
N ARG A 561 4.37 15.43 -13.66
CA ARG A 561 4.21 15.44 -15.12
C ARG A 561 5.51 15.10 -15.83
N ALA A 562 6.64 15.65 -15.38
CA ALA A 562 7.95 15.30 -15.92
C ALA A 562 8.29 13.82 -15.73
N LEU A 563 7.96 13.24 -14.56
CA LEU A 563 8.15 11.82 -14.32
C LEU A 563 7.23 10.95 -15.21
N ALA A 564 5.95 11.31 -15.30
CA ALA A 564 5.01 10.59 -16.15
C ALA A 564 5.39 10.67 -17.63
N LYS A 565 5.94 11.80 -18.09
CA LYS A 565 6.54 11.93 -19.42
C LYS A 565 7.70 10.93 -19.61
N LEU A 566 8.61 10.82 -18.65
CA LEU A 566 9.71 9.84 -18.69
C LEU A 566 9.17 8.42 -18.81
N VAL A 567 8.16 8.06 -18.01
CA VAL A 567 7.53 6.74 -18.04
C VAL A 567 6.83 6.48 -19.37
N ALA A 568 5.98 7.40 -19.84
CA ALA A 568 5.21 7.24 -21.07
C ALA A 568 6.12 7.15 -22.31
N THR A 569 7.18 7.96 -22.34
CA THR A 569 8.14 8.01 -23.43
C THR A 569 8.96 6.74 -23.56
N ASN A 570 9.39 6.19 -22.43
CA ASN A 570 10.38 5.11 -22.39
C ASN A 570 9.76 3.73 -22.15
N SER A 571 8.49 3.68 -21.72
CA SER A 571 7.74 2.44 -21.45
C SER A 571 8.55 1.43 -20.63
N PRO A 572 9.06 1.81 -19.43
CA PRO A 572 9.94 0.95 -18.65
C PRO A 572 9.25 -0.36 -18.25
N ASP A 573 10.00 -1.47 -18.22
CA ASP A 573 9.46 -2.81 -17.92
C ASP A 573 8.95 -2.95 -16.49
N LYS A 574 9.59 -2.22 -15.56
CA LYS A 574 9.19 -2.14 -14.16
C LYS A 574 9.32 -0.71 -13.62
N ILE A 575 8.26 -0.25 -12.98
CA ILE A 575 8.24 0.98 -12.18
C ILE A 575 8.34 0.58 -10.70
N MET A 576 9.52 0.76 -10.12
CA MET A 576 9.80 0.43 -8.73
C MET A 576 9.63 1.67 -7.84
N PHE A 577 8.63 1.65 -6.97
CA PHE A 577 8.48 2.69 -5.95
C PHE A 577 9.39 2.41 -4.76
N VAL A 578 10.19 3.39 -4.38
CA VAL A 578 11.07 3.33 -3.21
C VAL A 578 10.43 4.12 -2.08
N GLY A 579 10.08 3.43 -1.00
CA GLY A 579 9.47 4.00 0.20
C GLY A 579 10.27 3.65 1.45
N GLU A 580 10.14 4.43 2.51
CA GLU A 580 10.79 4.17 3.80
C GLU A 580 9.86 3.41 4.75
N ALA A 581 10.40 2.45 5.50
CA ALA A 581 9.63 1.68 6.50
C ALA A 581 9.13 2.54 7.67
N LEU A 582 9.84 3.63 7.98
CA LEU A 582 9.50 4.55 9.08
C LEU A 582 8.22 5.35 8.83
N VAL A 583 7.79 5.44 7.58
CA VAL A 583 6.67 6.28 7.19
C VAL A 583 5.38 5.49 7.47
N GLY A 584 4.64 5.91 8.50
CA GLY A 584 3.36 5.32 8.90
C GLY A 584 2.21 5.72 7.96
N ASN A 585 1.22 6.47 8.45
CA ASN A 585 0.04 6.88 7.66
C ASN A 585 0.41 7.63 6.36
N GLU A 586 1.47 8.44 6.36
CA GLU A 586 1.92 9.20 5.20
C GLU A 586 2.36 8.31 4.02
N ALA A 587 2.74 7.05 4.27
CA ALA A 587 3.17 6.15 3.21
C ALA A 587 2.01 5.84 2.26
N VAL A 588 0.79 5.75 2.80
CA VAL A 588 -0.44 5.50 2.03
C VAL A 588 -0.76 6.70 1.13
N ASP A 589 -0.71 7.92 1.67
CA ASP A 589 -0.99 9.14 0.91
C ASP A 589 0.06 9.35 -0.19
N GLN A 590 1.35 9.23 0.16
CA GLN A 590 2.46 9.33 -0.79
C GLN A 590 2.27 8.35 -1.93
N LEU A 591 2.10 7.07 -1.62
CA LEU A 591 2.04 6.01 -2.61
C LEU A 591 0.79 6.12 -3.50
N SER A 592 -0.38 6.36 -2.91
CA SER A 592 -1.64 6.48 -3.66
C SER A 592 -1.65 7.67 -4.62
N LYS A 593 -1.20 8.84 -4.16
CA LYS A 593 -1.08 10.02 -5.01
C LYS A 593 -0.03 9.85 -6.10
N PHE A 594 1.09 9.20 -5.77
CA PHE A 594 2.16 8.96 -6.74
C PHE A 594 1.70 8.02 -7.86
N ASP A 595 1.05 6.91 -7.50
CA ASP A 595 0.48 5.95 -8.45
C ASP A 595 -0.62 6.58 -9.32
N ARG A 596 -1.52 7.35 -8.70
CA ARG A 596 -2.57 8.09 -9.40
C ARG A 596 -2.00 9.09 -10.39
N ALA A 597 -1.08 9.95 -9.95
CA ALA A 597 -0.46 10.95 -10.82
C ALA A 597 0.31 10.31 -11.99
N LEU A 598 0.98 9.17 -11.77
CA LEU A 598 1.60 8.41 -12.84
C LEU A 598 0.58 7.90 -13.85
N LYS A 599 -0.52 7.28 -13.40
CA LYS A 599 -1.60 6.77 -14.28
C LYS A 599 -2.27 7.90 -15.06
N ASP A 600 -2.61 9.01 -14.40
CA ASP A 600 -3.32 10.14 -14.98
C ASP A 600 -2.45 10.83 -16.05
N PHE A 601 -1.21 11.19 -15.73
CA PHE A 601 -0.37 11.94 -16.67
C PHE A 601 0.26 11.06 -17.76
N SER A 602 0.49 9.76 -17.49
CA SER A 602 1.01 8.85 -18.52
C SER A 602 -0.05 8.49 -19.56
N SER A 603 -1.32 8.37 -19.16
CA SER A 603 -2.43 8.15 -20.11
C SER A 603 -2.63 9.35 -21.04
N ALA A 604 -2.44 10.57 -20.53
CA ALA A 604 -2.52 11.80 -21.33
C ALA A 604 -1.32 12.00 -22.29
N SER A 605 -0.16 11.41 -21.97
CA SER A 605 1.10 11.64 -22.71
C SER A 605 1.54 10.45 -23.57
N GLY A 606 0.86 9.31 -23.50
CA GLY A 606 1.30 8.04 -24.10
C GLY A 606 0.53 7.66 -25.36
N ALA A 607 1.24 7.11 -26.36
CA ALA A 607 0.66 6.61 -27.62
C ALA A 607 -0.29 5.41 -27.45
N SER A 608 -0.27 4.74 -26.29
CA SER A 608 -1.07 3.53 -26.01
C SER A 608 -2.40 3.83 -25.29
N GLY A 609 -2.65 5.05 -24.82
CA GLY A 609 -3.88 5.43 -24.08
C GLY A 609 -4.12 4.72 -22.72
N LYS A 610 -3.20 3.85 -22.28
CA LYS A 610 -3.31 3.10 -21.02
C LYS A 610 -2.42 3.72 -19.95
N GLY A 611 -3.01 4.16 -18.83
CA GLY A 611 -2.27 4.68 -17.68
C GLY A 611 -1.33 3.63 -17.10
N ARG A 612 -0.06 4.00 -16.87
CA ARG A 612 0.97 3.13 -16.28
C ARG A 612 1.22 3.56 -14.84
N GLY A 613 1.02 2.62 -13.91
CA GLY A 613 1.22 2.81 -12.48
C GLY A 613 2.47 2.09 -11.97
N ILE A 614 2.62 2.05 -10.67
CA ILE A 614 3.70 1.34 -9.98
C ILE A 614 3.51 -0.17 -10.18
N ASP A 615 4.61 -0.91 -10.43
CA ASP A 615 4.60 -2.36 -10.65
C ASP A 615 5.15 -3.15 -9.45
N GLY A 616 5.81 -2.47 -8.51
CA GLY A 616 6.43 -3.09 -7.36
C GLY A 616 7.08 -2.06 -6.45
N MET A 617 7.43 -2.50 -5.25
CA MET A 617 7.96 -1.63 -4.19
C MET A 617 9.28 -2.15 -3.64
N LEU A 618 10.14 -1.21 -3.26
CA LEU A 618 11.35 -1.45 -2.50
C LEU A 618 11.27 -0.62 -1.21
N VAL A 619 11.19 -1.30 -0.07
CA VAL A 619 11.05 -0.64 1.24
C VAL A 619 12.41 -0.50 1.90
N THR A 620 12.83 0.72 2.21
CA THR A 620 14.16 1.04 2.74
C THR A 620 14.11 1.33 4.24
N LYS A 621 15.29 1.44 4.86
CA LYS A 621 15.47 1.69 6.29
C LYS A 621 14.73 0.66 7.15
N TRP A 622 14.63 -0.57 6.64
CA TRP A 622 13.91 -1.66 7.30
C TRP A 622 14.60 -2.09 8.61
N ASP A 623 15.90 -1.88 8.70
CA ASP A 623 16.73 -2.03 9.90
C ASP A 623 16.33 -1.09 11.05
N THR A 624 15.57 -0.02 10.77
CA THR A 624 15.22 1.00 11.77
C THR A 624 13.85 0.78 12.43
N VAL A 625 13.06 -0.20 11.96
CA VAL A 625 11.67 -0.40 12.41
C VAL A 625 11.46 -1.58 13.35
N ASP A 626 12.51 -2.33 13.72
CA ASP A 626 12.44 -3.53 14.56
C ASP A 626 11.30 -4.47 14.12
N ASP A 627 10.22 -4.55 14.90
CA ASP A 627 9.01 -5.35 14.68
C ASP A 627 7.82 -4.55 14.13
N LYS A 628 7.97 -3.24 13.93
CA LYS A 628 6.93 -2.30 13.45
C LYS A 628 6.82 -2.29 11.94
N VAL A 629 6.52 -3.45 11.38
CA VAL A 629 6.53 -3.69 9.93
C VAL A 629 5.21 -3.36 9.22
N GLY A 630 4.27 -2.72 9.92
CA GLY A 630 2.94 -2.40 9.40
C GLY A 630 2.90 -1.43 8.22
N ALA A 631 3.98 -0.69 7.97
CA ALA A 631 4.12 0.13 6.78
C ALA A 631 4.05 -0.74 5.50
N ALA A 632 4.68 -1.94 5.51
CA ALA A 632 4.63 -2.86 4.38
C ALA A 632 3.20 -3.33 4.07
N LEU A 633 2.43 -3.67 5.11
CA LEU A 633 1.01 -4.03 4.97
C LEU A 633 0.20 -2.85 4.40
N SER A 634 0.44 -1.64 4.89
CA SER A 634 -0.29 -0.45 4.47
C SER A 634 -0.03 -0.12 3.00
N MET A 635 1.23 -0.23 2.54
CA MET A 635 1.61 0.03 1.16
C MET A 635 1.04 -1.03 0.19
N THR A 636 1.11 -2.31 0.55
CA THR A 636 0.57 -3.42 -0.24
C THR A 636 -0.95 -3.38 -0.33
N TYR A 637 -1.65 -3.10 0.77
CA TYR A 637 -3.11 -2.99 0.80
C TYR A 637 -3.64 -1.94 -0.18
N VAL A 638 -2.97 -0.79 -0.27
CA VAL A 638 -3.41 0.35 -1.08
C VAL A 638 -3.14 0.15 -2.57
N THR A 639 -1.98 -0.43 -2.91
CA THR A 639 -1.56 -0.55 -4.32
C THR A 639 -1.87 -1.89 -4.96
N GLY A 640 -2.02 -2.94 -4.14
CA GLY A 640 -2.04 -4.33 -4.61
C GLY A 640 -0.71 -4.80 -5.22
N GLN A 641 0.35 -3.99 -5.13
CA GLN A 641 1.65 -4.30 -5.72
C GLN A 641 2.56 -5.03 -4.72
N PRO A 642 3.47 -5.91 -5.20
CA PRO A 642 4.43 -6.60 -4.34
C PRO A 642 5.48 -5.67 -3.75
N ILE A 643 5.96 -6.02 -2.56
CA ILE A 643 7.28 -5.60 -2.09
C ILE A 643 8.29 -6.60 -2.63
N ILE A 644 9.15 -6.16 -3.56
CA ILE A 644 10.13 -7.01 -4.24
C ILE A 644 11.39 -7.17 -3.37
N PHE A 645 11.83 -6.07 -2.76
CA PHE A 645 13.00 -6.06 -1.89
C PHE A 645 12.79 -5.17 -0.67
N VAL A 646 13.53 -5.46 0.40
CA VAL A 646 13.72 -4.56 1.54
C VAL A 646 15.20 -4.21 1.71
N GLY A 647 15.48 -2.94 1.95
CA GLY A 647 16.82 -2.43 2.23
C GLY A 647 17.03 -2.25 3.73
N CYS A 648 18.00 -2.97 4.30
CA CYS A 648 18.19 -3.10 5.74
C CYS A 648 19.53 -2.55 6.23
N GLY A 649 20.01 -1.46 5.62
CA GLY A 649 21.32 -0.90 5.91
C GLY A 649 21.87 -0.07 4.75
N GLN A 650 23.18 0.16 4.73
CA GLN A 650 23.84 1.07 3.79
C GLN A 650 24.79 0.37 2.81
N THR A 651 25.23 -0.85 3.11
CA THR A 651 26.14 -1.62 2.27
C THR A 651 25.41 -2.26 1.08
N TYR A 652 26.16 -2.78 0.09
CA TYR A 652 25.54 -3.43 -1.06
C TYR A 652 24.87 -4.76 -0.73
N THR A 653 25.29 -5.41 0.35
CA THR A 653 24.72 -6.67 0.82
C THR A 653 23.49 -6.48 1.69
N ASP A 654 23.16 -5.25 2.10
CA ASP A 654 21.97 -4.94 2.92
C ASP A 654 20.69 -4.86 2.08
N LEU A 655 20.47 -5.88 1.25
CA LEU A 655 19.26 -6.11 0.47
C LEU A 655 18.71 -7.49 0.85
N ARG A 656 17.41 -7.59 1.07
CA ARG A 656 16.73 -8.80 1.52
C ARG A 656 15.41 -9.00 0.78
N GLN A 657 14.94 -10.23 0.78
CA GLN A 657 13.57 -10.57 0.37
C GLN A 657 12.64 -10.65 1.58
N LEU A 658 11.37 -10.34 1.35
CA LEU A 658 10.34 -10.32 2.37
C LEU A 658 9.46 -11.57 2.27
N ARG A 659 9.56 -12.48 3.25
CA ARG A 659 8.65 -13.62 3.35
C ARG A 659 7.36 -13.19 4.03
N VAL A 660 6.23 -13.41 3.35
CA VAL A 660 4.89 -13.06 3.86
C VAL A 660 4.64 -13.66 5.24
N SER A 661 4.98 -14.94 5.43
CA SER A 661 4.84 -15.64 6.72
C SER A 661 5.53 -14.91 7.87
N ASN A 662 6.75 -14.42 7.63
CA ASN A 662 7.56 -13.75 8.64
C ASN A 662 6.94 -12.41 9.03
N VAL A 663 6.43 -11.66 8.06
CA VAL A 663 5.76 -10.36 8.30
C VAL A 663 4.47 -10.55 9.08
N VAL A 664 3.64 -11.52 8.68
CA VAL A 664 2.38 -11.82 9.36
C VAL A 664 2.65 -12.25 10.81
N GLN A 665 3.66 -13.09 11.04
CA GLN A 665 4.08 -13.47 12.38
C GLN A 665 4.54 -12.25 13.20
N ALA A 666 5.36 -11.37 12.63
CA ALA A 666 5.82 -10.16 13.31
C ALA A 666 4.67 -9.21 13.66
N LEU A 667 3.71 -9.01 12.75
CA LEU A 667 2.52 -8.18 12.95
C LEU A 667 1.55 -8.70 14.02
N LEU A 668 1.54 -10.02 14.25
CA LEU A 668 0.68 -10.66 15.24
C LEU A 668 1.44 -11.00 16.54
N SER A 669 2.75 -10.83 16.58
CA SER A 669 3.58 -11.06 17.77
C SER A 669 3.54 -9.89 18.75
N ASP A 670 3.71 -10.18 20.04
CA ASP A 670 3.57 -9.20 21.14
C ASP A 670 4.73 -8.20 21.33
#